data_AF-A0A7D9JVC2-F1
#
_entry.id   AF-A0A7D9JVC2-F1
#
_cell.length_a   1.000
_cell.length_b   1.000
_cell.length_c   1.000
_cell.angle_alpha   90.00
_cell.angle_beta   90.00
_cell.angle_gamma   90.00
#
_symmetry.space_group_name_H-M   'P 1'
#
loop_
_entity.id
_entity.type
_entity.pdbx_description
1 polymer ?
#
loop_
_entity_poly.entity_id
_entity_poly.type
_entity_poly.pdbx_seq_one_letter_code
_entity_poly.pdbx_strand_id
1 'polypeptide(L)'
;MVAKSGIPFTNLFVDQTLEQLIRELKVAGGITGITQNAGALDRFFLIAPELIKLIKDFHDSYCTKSDQPATKEHYQLSGSMAVRMFNNSGLIKKGIVKHCDGNPFSRKNINLMNLVSNMEVPENAKDDILLRDEKGTEKFEEFVCERVVASTAKMSIWDPMKKIKLKTFTTCRKKTQCKVGNKLVKLREDRQLLTRFLLVQQSRPSMIQSLSDTIGRYEFSVIPRSLFSSDGLLLIPADKSSFVHAIEECSIELSSEQNSTFDVPSTVESRNKVCIIDAMAIVQAIKKGPLMVYCSDFANAFVRSIKKIISGYEEGRVIFDRYLENSLKAQTRSKRSTGIDPVKFDINDATNIKLVPLKTLLSHIETKSKLTEYLGKAVLREYADSNKSVVVVYGTWTYCNKPNIVDPNIIEHSHEEADTLIPMHVLDASKTDGDTRDIDVYSPDTDVFVYLMDLFSSNNIAGHVRFITGKGKAKRTIDIRTRCEAVGTEKSKGLLGLHAFSGADWGGKFAGISKSRWINHYLTLESDSDAVDAFQKFGEDDFDQESVSDVLESFVCEVYAKNSKCRILGELRWELFRTKNLESEKLPPTLGALKPHIQRANAISAINKGYREPRPQTPLLTDNGWETISDGTISPKKCLEPPAPESVVELVKCGCRSECSTARCSCHKNNLPCTPLCKCGDCSNASDFDVPDQDEDIDE
;
A
#
# COMPACT_ATOMS: atom_id res chain seq x y z
N MET A 1 -52.51 -2.57 -17.70
CA MET A 1 -52.04 -1.21 -17.32
C MET A 1 -53.17 -0.50 -16.60
N VAL A 2 -52.87 0.32 -15.59
CA VAL A 2 -53.87 0.99 -14.74
C VAL A 2 -53.75 2.51 -14.93
N ALA A 3 -54.88 3.19 -15.08
CA ALA A 3 -54.93 4.65 -15.19
C ALA A 3 -55.14 5.27 -13.80
N LYS A 4 -54.15 6.03 -13.30
CA LYS A 4 -54.22 6.70 -11.98
C LYS A 4 -54.90 8.09 -12.05
N SER A 5 -55.18 8.60 -13.26
CA SER A 5 -55.89 9.87 -13.49
C SER A 5 -56.63 9.83 -14.82
N GLY A 6 -57.60 10.72 -15.02
CA GLY A 6 -58.32 10.88 -16.30
C GLY A 6 -57.51 11.48 -17.44
N ILE A 7 -56.17 11.58 -17.30
CA ILE A 7 -55.27 12.16 -18.30
C ILE A 7 -54.92 11.09 -19.36
N PRO A 8 -55.11 11.35 -20.66
CA PRO A 8 -54.77 10.40 -21.72
C PRO A 8 -53.29 10.00 -21.72
N PHE A 9 -52.99 8.75 -22.09
CA PHE A 9 -51.63 8.20 -22.27
C PHE A 9 -50.73 8.09 -21.03
N THR A 10 -51.26 8.23 -19.80
CA THR A 10 -50.51 8.00 -18.55
C THR A 10 -50.75 6.61 -17.93
N ASN A 11 -50.95 5.60 -18.77
CA ASN A 11 -51.19 4.23 -18.33
C ASN A 11 -49.89 3.62 -17.77
N LEU A 12 -49.91 3.21 -16.51
CA LEU A 12 -48.76 2.56 -15.87
C LEU A 12 -48.93 1.04 -15.90
N PHE A 13 -47.81 0.31 -15.93
CA PHE A 13 -47.83 -1.12 -15.70
C PHE A 13 -48.29 -1.41 -14.26
N VAL A 14 -48.93 -2.57 -14.08
CA VAL A 14 -49.63 -2.92 -12.83
C VAL A 14 -48.64 -3.01 -11.66
N ASP A 15 -47.45 -3.55 -11.92
CA ASP A 15 -46.32 -3.66 -10.99
C ASP A 15 -45.84 -2.29 -10.48
N GLN A 16 -45.62 -1.33 -11.39
CA GLN A 16 -45.23 0.05 -11.05
C GLN A 16 -46.32 0.76 -10.27
N THR A 17 -47.58 0.49 -10.59
CA THR A 17 -48.72 1.05 -9.86
C THR A 17 -48.77 0.51 -8.43
N LEU A 18 -48.53 -0.80 -8.26
CA LEU A 18 -48.45 -1.47 -6.97
C LEU A 18 -47.29 -0.94 -6.12
N GLU A 19 -46.10 -0.79 -6.71
CA GLU A 19 -44.91 -0.32 -6.00
C GLU A 19 -45.06 1.11 -5.48
N GLN A 20 -45.68 2.00 -6.27
CA GLN A 20 -45.98 3.36 -5.83
C GLN A 20 -47.04 3.40 -4.73
N LEU A 21 -48.02 2.50 -4.75
CA LEU A 21 -49.06 2.41 -3.71
C LEU A 21 -48.48 1.85 -2.40
N ILE A 22 -47.60 0.85 -2.50
CA ILE A 22 -46.81 0.32 -1.37
C ILE A 22 -45.94 1.41 -0.74
N ARG A 23 -45.40 2.35 -1.53
CA ARG A 23 -44.61 3.47 -1.01
C ARG A 23 -45.43 4.39 -0.10
N GLU A 24 -46.71 4.59 -0.38
CA GLU A 24 -47.59 5.40 0.48
C GLU A 24 -47.89 4.71 1.83
N LEU A 25 -47.75 3.39 1.90
CA LEU A 25 -47.92 2.57 3.11
C LEU A 25 -46.64 2.44 3.96
N LYS A 26 -45.48 2.84 3.43
CA LYS A 26 -44.18 2.73 4.11
C LYS A 26 -43.91 3.95 5.00
N VAL A 27 -43.88 3.76 6.31
CA VAL A 27 -43.34 4.73 7.28
C VAL A 27 -41.80 4.69 7.34
N ALA A 28 -41.17 5.68 7.99
CA ALA A 28 -39.72 5.81 8.15
C ALA A 28 -39.13 4.64 8.95
N GLY A 29 -38.86 3.53 8.26
CA GLY A 29 -38.46 2.24 8.84
C GLY A 29 -38.81 1.04 7.96
N GLY A 30 -39.67 1.23 6.94
CA GLY A 30 -40.18 0.14 6.12
C GLY A 30 -41.32 -0.62 6.80
N ILE A 31 -41.81 -1.69 6.16
CA ILE A 31 -42.88 -2.55 6.70
C ILE A 31 -42.34 -3.51 7.79
N THR A 32 -41.01 -3.73 7.79
CA THR A 32 -40.31 -4.51 8.81
C THR A 32 -40.33 -3.80 10.16
N GLY A 33 -41.08 -4.36 11.11
CA GLY A 33 -41.13 -3.87 12.50
C GLY A 33 -42.50 -3.39 12.98
N ILE A 34 -43.54 -3.41 12.14
CA ILE A 34 -44.90 -2.98 12.55
C ILE A 34 -45.55 -4.00 13.50
N THR A 35 -45.49 -5.29 13.16
CA THR A 35 -45.95 -6.41 14.01
C THR A 35 -45.47 -7.75 13.42
N GLN A 36 -45.27 -8.77 14.27
CA GLN A 36 -45.00 -10.15 13.82
C GLN A 36 -46.27 -11.02 13.72
N ASN A 37 -47.44 -10.46 14.05
CA ASN A 37 -48.71 -11.18 14.00
C ASN A 37 -49.34 -11.09 12.59
N ALA A 38 -49.42 -12.23 11.88
CA ALA A 38 -49.95 -12.30 10.52
C ALA A 38 -51.38 -11.75 10.38
N GLY A 39 -52.28 -12.06 11.32
CA GLY A 39 -53.67 -11.57 11.27
C GLY A 39 -53.82 -10.08 11.61
N ALA A 40 -52.84 -9.47 12.27
CA ALA A 40 -52.78 -8.02 12.44
C ALA A 40 -52.19 -7.33 11.20
N LEU A 41 -51.21 -7.98 10.55
CA LEU A 41 -50.63 -7.52 9.29
C LEU A 41 -51.69 -7.49 8.17
N ASP A 42 -52.49 -8.56 8.04
CA ASP A 42 -53.58 -8.63 7.05
C ASP A 42 -54.63 -7.53 7.26
N ARG A 43 -55.06 -7.33 8.52
CA ARG A 43 -56.00 -6.25 8.87
C ARG A 43 -55.41 -4.87 8.58
N PHE A 44 -54.12 -4.67 8.84
CA PHE A 44 -53.45 -3.42 8.51
C PHE A 44 -53.44 -3.17 7.00
N PHE A 45 -53.09 -4.17 6.17
CA PHE A 45 -53.08 -4.00 4.72
C PHE A 45 -54.48 -3.83 4.11
N LEU A 46 -55.52 -4.40 4.72
CA LEU A 46 -56.92 -4.18 4.31
C LEU A 46 -57.40 -2.75 4.60
N ILE A 47 -57.01 -2.16 5.74
CA ILE A 47 -57.58 -0.89 6.23
C ILE A 47 -56.71 0.32 5.86
N ALA A 48 -55.39 0.17 5.79
CA ALA A 48 -54.45 1.26 5.59
C ALA A 48 -54.67 2.09 4.30
N PRO A 49 -55.02 1.51 3.13
CA PRO A 49 -55.32 2.29 1.93
C PRO A 49 -56.52 3.24 2.12
N GLU A 50 -57.56 2.78 2.82
CA GLU A 50 -58.76 3.59 3.10
C GLU A 50 -58.48 4.68 4.14
N LEU A 51 -57.67 4.39 5.16
CA LEU A 51 -57.22 5.40 6.13
C LEU A 51 -56.41 6.51 5.44
N ILE A 52 -55.52 6.17 4.53
CA ILE A 52 -54.75 7.17 3.75
C ILE A 52 -55.68 8.03 2.89
N LYS A 53 -56.72 7.43 2.30
CA LYS A 53 -57.71 8.16 1.52
C LYS A 53 -58.50 9.14 2.39
N LEU A 54 -58.99 8.69 3.55
CA LEU A 54 -59.65 9.54 4.55
C LEU A 54 -58.78 10.71 5.03
N ILE A 55 -57.49 10.46 5.29
CA ILE A 55 -56.54 11.49 5.69
C ILE A 55 -56.32 12.50 4.54
N LYS A 56 -56.20 12.04 3.29
CA LYS A 56 -56.10 12.93 2.12
C LYS A 56 -57.36 13.76 1.94
N ASP A 57 -58.54 13.14 2.02
CA ASP A 57 -59.82 13.83 1.89
C ASP A 57 -60.00 14.88 3.01
N PHE A 58 -59.56 14.56 4.23
CA PHE A 58 -59.52 15.51 5.35
C PHE A 58 -58.54 16.67 5.07
N HIS A 59 -57.34 16.36 4.57
CA HIS A 59 -56.33 17.36 4.24
C HIS A 59 -56.78 18.28 3.09
N ASP A 60 -57.46 17.73 2.08
CA ASP A 60 -58.01 18.47 0.93
C ASP A 60 -59.22 19.33 1.35
N SER A 61 -60.00 18.87 2.35
CA SER A 61 -61.17 19.60 2.85
C SER A 61 -60.83 20.72 3.84
N TYR A 62 -59.73 20.59 4.59
CA TYR A 62 -59.42 21.49 5.72
C TYR A 62 -58.10 22.24 5.63
N CYS A 63 -57.15 21.87 4.76
CA CYS A 63 -55.95 22.67 4.54
C CYS A 63 -56.20 23.69 3.42
N THR A 64 -56.19 24.97 3.81
CA THR A 64 -56.31 26.11 2.91
C THR A 64 -55.27 26.05 1.80
N LYS A 65 -55.78 26.10 0.56
CA LYS A 65 -55.02 26.14 -0.69
C LYS A 65 -53.90 27.18 -0.60
N SER A 66 -52.65 26.76 -0.75
CA SER A 66 -51.66 27.64 -1.37
C SER A 66 -51.99 27.67 -2.86
N ASP A 67 -52.30 28.85 -3.39
CA ASP A 67 -52.67 29.09 -4.78
C ASP A 67 -51.68 28.49 -5.78
N GLN A 68 -52.00 27.30 -6.32
CA GLN A 68 -51.87 26.94 -7.73
C GLN A 68 -52.86 25.81 -8.06
N PRO A 69 -53.80 26.00 -9.01
CA PRO A 69 -54.58 24.91 -9.56
C PRO A 69 -53.70 24.22 -10.61
N ALA A 70 -52.90 23.26 -10.17
CA ALA A 70 -52.36 22.27 -11.09
C ALA A 70 -52.85 20.93 -10.58
N THR A 71 -53.79 20.32 -11.32
CA THR A 71 -53.71 18.88 -11.55
C THR A 71 -52.24 18.49 -11.54
N LYS A 72 -51.81 17.63 -10.61
CA LYS A 72 -50.41 17.17 -10.57
C LYS A 72 -50.13 16.50 -11.90
N GLU A 73 -49.67 17.28 -12.87
CA GLU A 73 -49.23 16.79 -14.14
C GLU A 73 -48.16 15.74 -13.83
N HIS A 74 -48.27 14.59 -14.49
CA HIS A 74 -47.29 13.53 -14.34
C HIS A 74 -45.88 14.13 -14.45
N TYR A 75 -44.92 13.75 -13.60
CA TYR A 75 -43.59 14.40 -13.53
C TYR A 75 -42.80 14.43 -14.85
N GLN A 76 -43.28 13.73 -15.88
CA GLN A 76 -42.76 13.75 -17.25
C GLN A 76 -43.26 14.95 -18.08
N LEU A 77 -44.33 15.62 -17.65
CA LEU A 77 -44.91 16.80 -18.28
C LEU A 77 -44.32 18.13 -17.73
N SER A 78 -43.66 18.10 -16.57
CA SER A 78 -43.04 19.28 -15.92
C SER A 78 -41.70 19.73 -16.53
N GLY A 79 -41.49 19.48 -17.83
CA GLY A 79 -40.27 19.84 -18.56
C GLY A 79 -39.20 18.75 -18.53
N SER A 80 -38.36 18.75 -19.58
CA SER A 80 -37.40 17.67 -19.86
C SER A 80 -36.50 17.38 -18.65
N MET A 81 -36.20 16.10 -18.41
CA MET A 81 -35.23 15.69 -17.37
C MET A 81 -33.94 16.51 -17.44
N ALA A 82 -33.53 16.92 -18.65
CA ALA A 82 -32.34 17.72 -18.86
C ALA A 82 -32.41 19.08 -18.13
N VAL A 83 -33.55 19.78 -18.16
CA VAL A 83 -33.72 21.07 -17.46
C VAL A 83 -33.65 20.89 -15.94
N ARG A 84 -34.26 19.82 -15.43
CA ARG A 84 -34.24 19.51 -13.99
C ARG A 84 -32.85 19.08 -13.53
N MET A 85 -32.14 18.29 -14.33
CA MET A 85 -30.75 17.89 -14.07
C MET A 85 -29.82 19.11 -14.12
N PHE A 86 -30.07 20.06 -15.02
CA PHE A 86 -29.33 21.32 -15.11
C PHE A 86 -29.54 22.18 -13.86
N ASN A 87 -30.78 22.32 -13.39
CA ASN A 87 -31.08 23.07 -12.17
C ASN A 87 -30.48 22.40 -10.91
N ASN A 88 -30.61 21.08 -10.79
CA ASN A 88 -30.06 20.33 -9.65
C ASN A 88 -28.53 20.34 -9.64
N SER A 89 -27.87 20.18 -10.79
CA SER A 89 -26.41 20.32 -10.89
C SER A 89 -25.94 21.74 -10.56
N GLY A 90 -26.71 22.75 -10.93
CA GLY A 90 -26.49 24.14 -10.50
C GLY A 90 -26.55 24.32 -8.98
N LEU A 91 -27.51 23.69 -8.29
CA LEU A 91 -27.61 23.73 -6.83
C LEU A 91 -26.45 23.00 -6.15
N ILE A 92 -26.06 21.83 -6.66
CA ILE A 92 -24.89 21.08 -6.16
C ILE A 92 -23.62 21.93 -6.31
N LYS A 93 -23.40 22.55 -7.48
CA LYS A 93 -22.27 23.45 -7.73
C LYS A 93 -22.25 24.61 -6.71
N LYS A 94 -23.40 25.24 -6.46
CA LYS A 94 -23.51 26.31 -5.45
C LYS A 94 -23.18 25.82 -4.04
N GLY A 95 -23.64 24.63 -3.65
CA GLY A 95 -23.34 24.01 -2.38
C GLY A 95 -21.84 23.72 -2.20
N ILE A 96 -21.21 23.12 -3.21
CA ILE A 96 -19.77 22.84 -3.21
C ILE A 96 -18.97 24.13 -3.09
N VAL A 97 -19.27 25.16 -3.90
CA VAL A 97 -18.55 26.44 -3.87
C VAL A 97 -18.68 27.13 -2.51
N LYS A 98 -19.88 27.08 -1.91
CA LYS A 98 -20.15 27.69 -0.59
C LYS A 98 -19.43 26.98 0.55
N HIS A 99 -19.30 25.65 0.50
CA HIS A 99 -18.68 24.86 1.57
C HIS A 99 -17.17 24.66 1.39
N CYS A 100 -16.62 24.91 0.20
CA CYS A 100 -15.20 24.73 -0.11
C CYS A 100 -14.43 26.06 -0.29
N ASP A 101 -14.96 27.20 0.17
CA ASP A 101 -14.37 28.54 0.01
C ASP A 101 -13.92 28.85 -1.44
N GLY A 102 -14.77 28.52 -2.41
CA GLY A 102 -14.48 28.69 -3.84
C GLY A 102 -14.73 27.41 -4.65
N ASN A 103 -14.45 27.48 -5.96
CA ASN A 103 -14.55 26.28 -6.80
C ASN A 103 -13.33 25.38 -6.54
N PRO A 104 -13.49 24.19 -5.92
CA PRO A 104 -12.36 23.30 -5.65
C PRO A 104 -11.67 22.81 -6.94
N PHE A 105 -12.35 22.90 -8.09
CA PHE A 105 -11.84 22.54 -9.40
C PHE A 105 -11.21 23.71 -10.18
N SER A 106 -11.16 24.94 -9.63
CA SER A 106 -10.51 26.08 -10.28
C SER A 106 -9.03 26.25 -9.94
N ARG A 107 -8.45 25.32 -9.16
CA ARG A 107 -7.00 25.30 -8.92
C ARG A 107 -6.30 24.90 -10.22
N LYS A 108 -5.43 25.77 -10.75
CA LYS A 108 -4.78 25.60 -12.06
C LYS A 108 -3.56 24.67 -12.05
N ASN A 109 -3.04 24.31 -10.88
CA ASN A 109 -1.98 23.31 -10.74
C ASN A 109 -2.56 22.04 -10.11
N ILE A 110 -3.18 21.20 -10.94
CA ILE A 110 -3.61 19.87 -10.49
C ILE A 110 -2.79 18.85 -11.25
N ASN A 111 -1.81 18.28 -10.55
CA ASN A 111 -1.16 17.05 -10.94
C ASN A 111 -2.26 15.98 -11.04
N LEU A 112 -2.45 15.41 -12.25
CA LEU A 112 -3.44 14.35 -12.43
C LEU A 112 -2.92 13.10 -11.72
N MET A 113 -3.69 12.56 -10.77
CA MET A 113 -3.27 11.41 -9.97
C MET A 113 -4.21 10.20 -10.14
N ASN A 114 -3.64 9.00 -10.04
CA ASN A 114 -4.39 7.75 -9.93
C ASN A 114 -4.95 7.60 -8.49
N LEU A 115 -6.26 7.47 -8.33
CA LEU A 115 -6.93 7.35 -7.02
C LEU A 115 -6.52 6.13 -6.19
N VAL A 116 -6.03 5.06 -6.83
CA VAL A 116 -5.68 3.80 -6.15
C VAL A 116 -4.20 3.76 -5.79
N SER A 117 -3.32 4.22 -6.69
CA SER A 117 -1.87 4.18 -6.46
C SER A 117 -1.25 5.51 -6.04
N ASN A 118 -2.04 6.60 -6.04
CA ASN A 118 -1.60 7.98 -5.80
C ASN A 118 -0.43 8.44 -6.68
N MET A 119 -0.20 7.78 -7.82
CA MET A 119 0.83 8.19 -8.78
C MET A 119 0.33 9.34 -9.66
N GLU A 120 1.23 10.28 -9.91
CA GLU A 120 1.05 11.36 -10.87
C GLU A 120 1.17 10.86 -12.32
N VAL A 121 0.33 11.39 -13.20
CA VAL A 121 0.36 11.12 -14.64
C VAL A 121 1.56 11.81 -15.28
N PRO A 122 2.38 11.12 -16.09
CA PRO A 122 3.45 11.75 -16.83
C PRO A 122 2.97 12.95 -17.66
N GLU A 123 3.75 14.03 -17.72
CA GLU A 123 3.33 15.30 -18.35
C GLU A 123 2.80 15.12 -19.78
N ASN A 124 3.45 14.27 -20.58
CA ASN A 124 3.02 14.00 -21.95
C ASN A 124 1.62 13.36 -22.08
N ALA A 125 1.12 12.71 -21.02
CA ALA A 125 -0.22 12.14 -20.96
C ALA A 125 -1.19 13.05 -20.21
N LYS A 126 -0.67 13.90 -19.31
CA LYS A 126 -1.43 14.96 -18.67
C LYS A 126 -1.94 15.96 -19.70
N ASP A 127 -1.08 16.39 -20.63
CA ASP A 127 -1.47 17.28 -21.74
C ASP A 127 -2.49 16.64 -22.70
N ASP A 128 -2.41 15.31 -22.92
CA ASP A 128 -3.38 14.59 -23.76
C ASP A 128 -4.75 14.48 -23.08
N ILE A 129 -4.80 14.42 -21.75
CA ILE A 129 -6.03 14.33 -20.97
C ILE A 129 -6.66 15.72 -20.79
N LEU A 130 -5.86 16.71 -20.37
CA LEU A 130 -6.35 18.06 -20.07
C LEU A 130 -6.73 18.82 -21.33
N LEU A 131 -5.94 18.70 -22.40
CA LEU A 131 -6.13 19.44 -23.66
C LEU A 131 -6.85 18.61 -24.73
N ARG A 132 -7.58 17.56 -24.32
CA ARG A 132 -8.29 16.65 -25.24
C ARG A 132 -9.23 17.41 -26.18
N ASP A 133 -10.00 18.33 -25.62
CA ASP A 133 -11.05 19.06 -26.34
C ASP A 133 -10.44 20.13 -27.25
N GLU A 134 -9.37 20.78 -26.82
CA GLU A 134 -8.58 21.72 -27.64
C GLU A 134 -7.96 21.01 -28.84
N LYS A 135 -7.26 19.89 -28.62
CA LYS A 135 -6.70 19.04 -29.69
C LYS A 135 -7.76 18.52 -30.64
N GLY A 136 -8.97 18.22 -30.14
CA GLY A 136 -10.11 17.82 -30.96
C GLY A 136 -10.63 18.97 -31.83
N THR A 137 -10.66 20.18 -31.27
CA THR A 137 -11.09 21.40 -31.96
C THR A 137 -10.12 21.78 -33.07
N GLU A 138 -8.81 21.81 -32.79
CA GLU A 138 -7.77 22.06 -33.80
C GLU A 138 -7.89 21.10 -34.99
N LYS A 139 -8.21 19.82 -34.72
CA LYS A 139 -8.32 18.79 -35.76
C LYS A 139 -9.62 18.87 -36.54
N PHE A 140 -10.68 19.38 -35.92
CA PHE A 140 -11.89 19.73 -36.63
C PHE A 140 -11.65 20.92 -37.55
N GLU A 141 -10.96 21.96 -37.08
CA GLU A 141 -10.60 23.13 -37.90
C GLU A 141 -9.70 22.75 -39.08
N GLU A 142 -8.70 21.89 -38.85
CA GLU A 142 -7.85 21.32 -39.89
C GLU A 142 -8.68 20.53 -40.92
N PHE A 143 -9.63 19.69 -40.47
CA PHE A 143 -10.53 18.98 -41.37
C PHE A 143 -11.37 19.92 -42.24
N VAL A 144 -11.93 20.97 -41.63
CA VAL A 144 -12.73 21.97 -42.35
C VAL A 144 -11.86 22.68 -43.40
N CYS A 145 -10.64 23.08 -43.02
CA CYS A 145 -9.70 23.75 -43.91
C CYS A 145 -9.25 22.85 -45.08
N GLU A 146 -8.87 21.61 -44.81
CA GLU A 146 -8.27 20.70 -45.80
C GLU A 146 -9.28 20.04 -46.73
N ARG A 147 -10.57 20.00 -46.38
CA ARG A 147 -11.57 19.20 -47.09
C ARG A 147 -12.90 19.90 -47.40
N VAL A 148 -13.25 20.94 -46.66
CA VAL A 148 -14.56 21.62 -46.80
C VAL A 148 -14.42 22.99 -47.46
N VAL A 149 -13.41 23.76 -47.06
CA VAL A 149 -13.19 25.11 -47.60
C VAL A 149 -12.62 25.01 -49.02
N ALA A 150 -13.42 25.38 -50.02
CA ALA A 150 -13.12 25.18 -51.45
C ALA A 150 -11.79 25.81 -51.91
N SER A 151 -11.35 26.91 -51.29
CA SER A 151 -10.09 27.58 -51.62
C SER A 151 -8.83 26.86 -51.10
N THR A 152 -8.98 25.97 -50.12
CA THR A 152 -7.86 25.27 -49.44
C THR A 152 -8.01 23.75 -49.46
N ALA A 153 -9.09 23.22 -50.01
CA ALA A 153 -9.38 21.80 -50.07
C ALA A 153 -8.33 21.06 -50.92
N LYS A 154 -7.57 20.18 -50.27
CA LYS A 154 -6.52 19.35 -50.89
C LYS A 154 -6.85 17.85 -50.87
N MET A 155 -7.85 17.46 -50.09
CA MET A 155 -8.25 16.07 -49.88
C MET A 155 -9.77 15.91 -50.04
N SER A 156 -10.22 14.70 -50.37
CA SER A 156 -11.64 14.39 -50.44
C SER A 156 -12.24 14.30 -49.03
N ILE A 157 -13.50 14.69 -48.89
CA ILE A 157 -14.25 14.49 -47.64
C ILE A 157 -14.35 13.01 -47.25
N TRP A 158 -14.26 12.11 -48.23
CA TRP A 158 -14.38 10.65 -48.06
C TRP A 158 -13.04 9.95 -47.75
N ASP A 159 -11.90 10.66 -47.82
CA ASP A 159 -10.60 10.04 -47.58
C ASP A 159 -10.47 9.60 -46.11
N PRO A 160 -9.78 8.48 -45.80
CA PRO A 160 -9.57 8.06 -44.42
C PRO A 160 -8.85 9.13 -43.59
N MET A 161 -9.32 9.37 -42.37
CA MET A 161 -8.65 10.25 -41.40
C MET A 161 -7.86 9.43 -40.39
N LYS A 162 -6.64 9.89 -40.07
CA LYS A 162 -5.81 9.26 -39.04
C LYS A 162 -6.35 9.60 -37.66
N LYS A 163 -6.84 8.60 -36.94
CA LYS A 163 -7.29 8.75 -35.54
C LYS A 163 -6.12 9.18 -34.65
N ILE A 164 -6.32 10.27 -33.90
CA ILE A 164 -5.37 10.72 -32.88
C ILE A 164 -5.37 9.74 -31.72
N LYS A 165 -4.20 9.22 -31.38
CA LYS A 165 -4.01 8.27 -30.28
C LYS A 165 -3.58 9.04 -29.03
N LEU A 166 -4.54 9.69 -28.38
CA LEU A 166 -4.30 10.37 -27.10
C LEU A 166 -3.89 9.36 -26.02
N LYS A 167 -2.90 9.72 -25.23
CA LYS A 167 -2.48 8.97 -24.07
C LYS A 167 -3.48 9.18 -22.93
N THR A 168 -3.89 8.08 -22.32
CA THR A 168 -4.68 8.00 -21.10
C THR A 168 -3.89 7.28 -20.00
N PHE A 169 -4.42 7.27 -18.76
CA PHE A 169 -3.89 6.46 -17.66
C PHE A 169 -3.58 5.01 -18.06
N THR A 170 -4.46 4.40 -18.87
CA THR A 170 -4.31 3.02 -19.33
C THR A 170 -3.12 2.83 -20.27
N THR A 171 -2.84 3.80 -21.15
CA THR A 171 -1.68 3.74 -22.05
C THR A 171 -0.35 4.05 -21.38
N CYS A 172 -0.38 4.70 -20.21
CA CYS A 172 0.79 5.00 -19.38
C CYS A 172 1.20 3.85 -18.46
N ARG A 173 0.40 2.77 -18.37
CA ARG A 173 0.80 1.57 -17.63
C ARG A 173 2.12 1.02 -18.16
N LYS A 174 2.99 0.56 -17.24
CA LYS A 174 4.31 0.01 -17.57
C LYS A 174 4.15 -1.11 -18.60
N LYS A 175 4.87 -0.99 -19.71
CA LYS A 175 4.99 -2.03 -20.75
C LYS A 175 6.35 -2.67 -20.55
N THR A 176 6.38 -3.97 -20.33
CA THR A 176 7.66 -4.69 -20.29
C THR A 176 7.97 -5.23 -21.67
N GLN A 177 9.21 -5.03 -22.10
CA GLN A 177 9.74 -5.71 -23.28
C GLN A 177 10.35 -7.02 -22.80
N CYS A 178 9.80 -8.13 -23.26
CA CYS A 178 10.36 -9.45 -23.04
C CYS A 178 11.13 -9.83 -24.31
N LYS A 179 12.39 -10.23 -24.17
CA LYS A 179 13.14 -10.85 -25.26
C LYS A 179 12.81 -12.35 -25.24
N VAL A 180 12.16 -12.82 -26.29
CA VAL A 180 11.83 -14.24 -26.50
C VAL A 180 12.58 -14.67 -27.76
N GLY A 181 13.54 -15.58 -27.59
CA GLY A 181 14.57 -15.87 -28.61
C GLY A 181 15.26 -14.59 -29.14
N ASN A 182 15.15 -14.35 -30.44
CA ASN A 182 15.71 -13.18 -31.13
C ASN A 182 14.71 -12.00 -31.29
N LYS A 183 13.50 -12.09 -30.73
CA LYS A 183 12.44 -11.07 -30.90
C LYS A 183 12.09 -10.37 -29.60
N LEU A 184 11.92 -9.05 -29.67
CA LEU A 184 11.42 -8.23 -28.56
C LEU A 184 9.89 -8.13 -28.63
N VAL A 185 9.20 -8.74 -27.66
CA VAL A 185 7.74 -8.70 -27.53
C VAL A 185 7.34 -7.68 -26.46
N LYS A 186 6.55 -6.68 -26.84
CA LYS A 186 5.97 -5.69 -25.91
C LYS A 186 4.71 -6.26 -25.27
N LEU A 187 4.81 -6.70 -24.02
CA LEU A 187 3.66 -7.14 -23.23
C LEU A 187 3.09 -5.96 -22.44
N ARG A 188 1.76 -5.83 -22.48
CA ARG A 188 1.00 -4.95 -21.58
C ARG A 188 0.58 -5.76 -20.36
N GLU A 189 0.15 -5.08 -19.30
CA GLU A 189 -0.53 -5.65 -18.14
C GLU A 189 -1.93 -6.23 -18.52
N ASP A 190 -2.00 -7.04 -19.58
CA ASP A 190 -3.23 -7.66 -20.04
C ASP A 190 -3.42 -9.01 -19.35
N ARG A 191 -4.60 -9.19 -18.75
CA ARG A 191 -5.10 -10.43 -18.10
C ARG A 191 -5.28 -11.62 -19.06
N GLN A 192 -4.84 -11.50 -20.31
CA GLN A 192 -5.11 -12.48 -21.35
C GLN A 192 -4.07 -13.61 -21.41
N LEU A 193 -2.94 -13.53 -20.70
CA LEU A 193 -1.90 -14.56 -20.77
C LEU A 193 -2.42 -15.91 -20.24
N LEU A 194 -3.16 -15.91 -19.12
CA LEU A 194 -3.77 -17.13 -18.59
C LEU A 194 -4.84 -17.69 -19.55
N THR A 195 -5.68 -16.83 -20.14
CA THR A 195 -6.66 -17.26 -21.14
C THR A 195 -5.99 -17.85 -22.39
N ARG A 196 -4.93 -17.23 -22.88
CA ARG A 196 -4.13 -17.74 -24.01
C ARG A 196 -3.50 -19.08 -23.66
N PHE A 197 -2.98 -19.21 -22.44
CA PHE A 197 -2.42 -20.45 -21.95
C PHE A 197 -3.46 -21.58 -21.94
N LEU A 198 -4.67 -21.37 -21.43
CA LEU A 198 -5.73 -22.38 -21.45
C LEU A 198 -6.09 -22.80 -22.89
N LEU A 199 -6.16 -21.84 -23.82
CA LEU A 199 -6.44 -22.11 -25.23
C LEU A 199 -5.29 -22.85 -25.94
N VAL A 200 -4.04 -22.50 -25.63
CA VAL A 200 -2.86 -23.21 -26.15
C VAL A 200 -2.77 -24.61 -25.54
N GLN A 201 -3.06 -24.77 -24.25
CA GLN A 201 -3.06 -26.07 -23.59
C GLN A 201 -4.08 -27.01 -24.21
N GLN A 202 -5.28 -26.50 -24.49
CA GLN A 202 -6.30 -27.24 -25.18
C GLN A 202 -5.80 -27.60 -26.58
N SER A 203 -5.56 -26.62 -27.45
CA SER A 203 -5.25 -26.86 -28.88
C SER A 203 -3.87 -27.43 -29.19
N ARG A 204 -2.90 -27.35 -28.27
CA ARG A 204 -1.48 -27.71 -28.48
C ARG A 204 -0.89 -28.34 -27.20
N PRO A 205 -1.43 -29.48 -26.74
CA PRO A 205 -1.03 -30.07 -25.46
C PRO A 205 0.46 -30.45 -25.41
N SER A 206 1.08 -30.78 -26.55
CA SER A 206 2.52 -31.08 -26.62
C SER A 206 3.44 -29.89 -26.32
N MET A 207 2.93 -28.65 -26.36
CA MET A 207 3.72 -27.44 -26.06
C MET A 207 3.78 -27.08 -24.57
N ILE A 208 2.96 -27.73 -23.74
CA ILE A 208 2.86 -27.47 -22.30
C ILE A 208 2.91 -28.83 -21.61
N GLN A 209 4.05 -29.12 -20.99
CA GLN A 209 4.31 -30.44 -20.39
C GLN A 209 3.39 -30.73 -19.19
N SER A 210 3.11 -29.72 -18.36
CA SER A 210 2.31 -29.87 -17.15
C SER A 210 1.57 -28.58 -16.79
N LEU A 211 0.26 -28.71 -16.55
CA LEU A 211 -0.61 -27.61 -16.14
C LEU A 211 -0.23 -27.09 -14.73
N SER A 212 0.05 -28.02 -13.80
CA SER A 212 0.46 -27.68 -12.43
C SER A 212 1.77 -26.90 -12.43
N ASP A 213 2.76 -27.38 -13.17
CA ASP A 213 4.10 -26.80 -13.16
C ASP A 213 4.08 -25.42 -13.82
N THR A 214 3.27 -25.25 -14.86
CA THR A 214 3.14 -23.97 -15.54
C THR A 214 2.45 -22.91 -14.65
N ILE A 215 1.35 -23.28 -13.97
CA ILE A 215 0.66 -22.36 -13.03
C ILE A 215 1.50 -22.08 -11.78
N GLY A 216 2.26 -23.07 -11.34
CA GLY A 216 3.19 -22.93 -10.23
C GLY A 216 4.36 -22.01 -10.55
N ARG A 217 4.91 -22.09 -11.77
CA ARG A 217 6.13 -21.38 -12.18
C ARG A 217 5.91 -19.95 -12.68
N TYR A 218 4.82 -19.71 -13.42
CA TYR A 218 4.63 -18.45 -14.12
C TYR A 218 3.54 -17.58 -13.47
N GLU A 219 3.73 -16.26 -13.48
CA GLU A 219 2.75 -15.32 -12.93
C GLU A 219 1.55 -15.06 -13.85
N PHE A 220 1.66 -15.42 -15.14
CA PHE A 220 0.70 -15.06 -16.19
C PHE A 220 0.37 -13.56 -16.22
N SER A 221 1.33 -12.75 -15.78
CA SER A 221 1.25 -11.30 -15.66
C SER A 221 2.66 -10.73 -15.76
N VAL A 222 2.76 -9.52 -16.32
CA VAL A 222 4.01 -8.76 -16.37
C VAL A 222 4.45 -8.28 -14.97
N ILE A 223 3.51 -8.25 -14.03
CA ILE A 223 3.71 -7.76 -12.67
C ILE A 223 3.17 -8.83 -11.70
N PRO A 224 3.99 -9.37 -10.78
CA PRO A 224 3.54 -10.30 -9.75
C PRO A 224 2.67 -9.55 -8.74
N ARG A 225 1.36 -9.75 -8.85
CA ARG A 225 0.40 -8.97 -8.05
C ARG A 225 0.40 -9.34 -6.56
N SER A 226 1.02 -10.47 -6.22
CA SER A 226 1.31 -10.91 -4.85
C SER A 226 2.30 -9.98 -4.11
N LEU A 227 3.11 -9.19 -4.82
CA LEU A 227 4.13 -8.29 -4.23
C LEU A 227 4.04 -6.84 -4.74
N PHE A 228 3.33 -6.61 -5.85
CA PHE A 228 3.33 -5.33 -6.57
C PHE A 228 1.92 -4.82 -6.89
N SER A 229 1.76 -3.49 -6.86
CA SER A 229 0.60 -2.79 -7.42
C SER A 229 0.58 -2.87 -8.96
N SER A 230 -0.54 -2.51 -9.59
CA SER A 230 -0.77 -2.71 -11.04
C SER A 230 0.12 -1.84 -11.92
N ASP A 231 0.65 -0.76 -11.35
CA ASP A 231 1.68 0.10 -11.94
C ASP A 231 3.11 -0.43 -11.72
N GLY A 232 3.27 -1.55 -11.01
CA GLY A 232 4.54 -2.21 -10.78
C GLY A 232 5.39 -1.55 -9.71
N LEU A 233 4.77 -0.89 -8.74
CA LEU A 233 5.39 -0.44 -7.49
C LEU A 233 5.23 -1.50 -6.40
N LEU A 234 6.10 -1.48 -5.40
CA LEU A 234 5.96 -2.33 -4.23
C LEU A 234 4.71 -1.96 -3.42
N LEU A 235 4.05 -2.98 -2.87
CA LEU A 235 2.94 -2.78 -1.93
C LEU A 235 3.49 -2.26 -0.60
N ILE A 236 2.96 -1.15 -0.08
CA ILE A 236 3.46 -0.53 1.16
C ILE A 236 2.72 -1.12 2.39
N PRO A 237 3.42 -1.46 3.49
CA PRO A 237 2.81 -1.87 4.75
C PRO A 237 2.06 -0.72 5.42
N ALA A 238 0.90 -1.01 6.00
CA ALA A 238 0.08 -0.03 6.73
C ALA A 238 -0.14 -0.41 8.21
N ASP A 239 0.19 -1.65 8.58
CA ASP A 239 -0.11 -2.31 9.84
C ASP A 239 1.17 -2.66 10.62
N LYS A 240 2.25 -1.87 10.49
CA LYS A 240 3.52 -2.09 11.19
C LYS A 240 3.35 -2.33 12.70
N SER A 241 2.51 -1.52 13.35
CA SER A 241 2.29 -1.61 14.80
C SER A 241 1.73 -2.94 15.29
N SER A 242 1.17 -3.77 14.40
CA SER A 242 0.69 -5.10 14.78
C SER A 242 1.80 -6.04 15.26
N PHE A 243 3.05 -5.78 14.86
CA PHE A 243 4.22 -6.55 15.29
C PHE A 243 4.47 -6.37 16.79
N VAL A 244 4.44 -5.13 17.27
CA VAL A 244 4.58 -4.81 18.71
C VAL A 244 3.45 -5.46 19.51
N HIS A 245 2.21 -5.35 19.04
CA HIS A 245 1.06 -5.93 19.74
C HIS A 245 1.14 -7.46 19.86
N ALA A 246 1.54 -8.17 18.80
CA ALA A 246 1.71 -9.62 18.85
C ALA A 246 2.79 -10.05 19.89
N ILE A 247 3.89 -9.30 19.98
CA ILE A 247 4.97 -9.58 20.95
C ILE A 247 4.56 -9.21 22.39
N GLU A 248 3.72 -8.19 22.57
CA GLU A 248 3.15 -7.85 23.87
C GLU A 248 2.18 -8.93 24.38
N GLU A 249 1.48 -9.63 23.50
CA GLU A 249 0.58 -10.72 23.85
C GLU A 249 1.32 -12.02 24.25
N CYS A 250 2.59 -12.18 23.87
CA CYS A 250 3.41 -13.30 24.34
C CYS A 250 3.54 -13.26 25.87
N SER A 251 3.06 -14.32 26.51
CA SER A 251 3.23 -14.55 27.94
C SER A 251 4.47 -15.43 28.17
N ILE A 252 5.14 -15.22 29.30
CA ILE A 252 6.18 -16.16 29.76
C ILE A 252 5.42 -17.42 30.19
N GLU A 253 5.49 -18.50 29.40
CA GLU A 253 5.17 -19.82 29.91
C GLU A 253 6.24 -20.15 30.94
N LEU A 254 5.92 -19.97 32.22
CA LEU A 254 6.73 -20.49 33.31
C LEU A 254 6.74 -22.01 33.16
N SER A 255 7.76 -22.54 32.48
CA SER A 255 8.12 -23.94 32.57
C SER A 255 8.34 -24.24 34.05
N SER A 256 7.38 -24.95 34.63
CA SER A 256 7.41 -25.46 35.99
C SER A 256 8.54 -26.48 36.11
N GLU A 257 9.77 -26.01 36.28
CA GLU A 257 10.92 -26.74 36.84
C GLU A 257 12.16 -25.84 36.82
N GLN A 258 12.23 -24.92 37.79
CA GLN A 258 13.40 -24.58 38.58
C GLN A 258 13.06 -23.38 39.47
N ASN A 259 12.48 -23.68 40.64
CA ASN A 259 12.57 -22.78 41.80
C ASN A 259 14.04 -22.72 42.23
N SER A 260 14.84 -21.89 41.56
CA SER A 260 15.96 -21.24 42.22
C SER A 260 15.48 -19.83 42.53
N THR A 261 15.13 -19.63 43.81
CA THR A 261 15.00 -18.32 44.41
C THR A 261 16.34 -17.60 44.20
N PHE A 262 16.43 -16.78 43.15
CA PHE A 262 17.44 -15.73 43.11
C PHE A 262 17.07 -14.75 44.22
N ASP A 263 17.78 -14.87 45.33
CA ASP A 263 17.86 -13.86 46.37
C ASP A 263 18.08 -12.51 45.69
N VAL A 264 17.10 -11.62 45.83
CA VAL A 264 17.24 -10.22 45.51
C VAL A 264 18.19 -9.64 46.56
N PRO A 265 19.43 -9.22 46.22
CA PRO A 265 20.21 -8.42 47.14
C PRO A 265 19.50 -7.07 47.18
N SER A 266 18.86 -6.81 48.31
CA SER A 266 18.28 -5.53 48.70
C SER A 266 19.38 -4.50 48.93
N THR A 267 19.96 -4.04 47.84
CA THR A 267 20.80 -2.85 47.75
C THR A 267 20.25 -2.04 46.58
N VAL A 268 19.41 -1.06 46.89
CA VAL A 268 18.94 -0.06 45.92
C VAL A 268 20.14 0.84 45.62
N GLU A 269 21.06 0.34 44.80
CA GLU A 269 22.06 1.19 44.16
C GLU A 269 21.29 2.12 43.22
N SER A 270 21.50 3.43 43.37
CA SER A 270 20.88 4.43 42.51
C SER A 270 21.46 4.32 41.11
N ARG A 271 20.86 3.47 40.27
CA ARG A 271 21.27 3.31 38.87
C ARG A 271 21.06 4.61 38.12
N ASN A 272 22.09 5.07 37.43
CA ASN A 272 22.04 6.22 36.53
C ASN A 272 20.99 5.96 35.42
N LYS A 273 20.06 6.90 35.25
CA LYS A 273 18.95 6.81 34.28
C LYS A 273 19.24 7.66 33.06
N VAL A 274 19.11 7.05 31.89
CA VAL A 274 19.27 7.68 30.59
C VAL A 274 17.93 7.66 29.87
N CYS A 275 17.55 8.77 29.26
CA CYS A 275 16.44 8.76 28.28
C CYS A 275 16.98 9.02 26.87
N ILE A 276 16.50 8.25 25.91
CA ILE A 276 16.82 8.41 24.48
C ILE A 276 15.51 8.71 23.76
N ILE A 277 15.46 9.81 23.02
CA ILE A 277 14.23 10.40 22.50
C ILE A 277 14.32 10.44 20.98
N ASP A 278 13.35 9.79 20.33
CA ASP A 278 13.00 10.05 18.94
C ASP A 278 12.45 11.47 18.83
N ALA A 279 13.31 12.38 18.39
CA ALA A 279 12.99 13.80 18.38
C ALA A 279 11.87 14.12 17.40
N MET A 280 11.79 13.40 16.28
CA MET A 280 10.80 13.64 15.24
C MET A 280 9.40 13.26 15.71
N ALA A 281 9.27 12.25 16.57
CA ALA A 281 8.01 11.94 17.25
C ALA A 281 7.52 13.11 18.13
N ILE A 282 8.42 13.80 18.83
CA ILE A 282 8.09 14.97 19.64
C ILE A 282 7.70 16.15 18.75
N VAL A 283 8.45 16.41 17.67
CA VAL A 283 8.12 17.45 16.67
C VAL A 283 6.69 17.26 16.15
N GLN A 284 6.32 16.04 15.79
CA GLN A 284 4.98 15.72 15.28
C GLN A 284 3.88 15.77 16.36
N ALA A 285 4.22 15.65 17.64
CA ALA A 285 3.27 15.69 18.73
C ALA A 285 2.89 17.12 19.18
N ILE A 286 3.70 18.12 18.81
CA ILE A 286 3.46 19.52 19.18
C ILE A 286 2.18 20.02 18.51
N LYS A 287 1.20 20.41 19.33
CA LYS A 287 -0.02 21.06 18.85
C LYS A 287 0.24 22.55 18.68
N LYS A 288 0.04 23.03 17.46
CA LYS A 288 0.19 24.45 17.14
C LYS A 288 -1.04 25.23 17.62
N GLY A 289 -0.84 26.06 18.63
CA GLY A 289 -1.87 26.96 19.18
C GLY A 289 -1.89 28.33 18.50
N PRO A 290 -2.90 29.18 18.78
CA PRO A 290 -3.04 30.52 18.19
C PRO A 290 -1.87 31.47 18.53
N LEU A 291 -1.20 31.23 19.66
CA LEU A 291 -0.07 32.00 20.15
C LEU A 291 1.27 31.60 19.52
N MET A 292 1.32 30.51 18.75
CA MET A 292 2.54 30.04 18.10
C MET A 292 2.66 30.72 16.73
N VAL A 293 3.34 31.86 16.69
CA VAL A 293 3.44 32.74 15.52
C VAL A 293 4.73 32.49 14.77
N TYR A 294 5.85 32.37 15.48
CA TYR A 294 7.18 32.23 14.89
C TYR A 294 7.81 30.86 15.15
N CYS A 295 8.81 30.48 14.35
CA CYS A 295 9.58 29.26 14.57
C CYS A 295 10.24 29.21 15.96
N SER A 296 10.60 30.35 16.54
CA SER A 296 11.08 30.46 17.93
C SER A 296 10.04 29.99 18.95
N ASP A 297 8.75 30.30 18.76
CA ASP A 297 7.66 29.81 19.61
C ASP A 297 7.53 28.27 19.53
N PHE A 298 7.72 27.72 18.33
CA PHE A 298 7.74 26.28 18.10
C PHE A 298 8.94 25.61 18.78
N ALA A 299 10.13 26.19 18.66
CA ALA A 299 11.33 25.72 19.35
C ALA A 299 11.15 25.75 20.88
N ASN A 300 10.59 26.83 21.43
CA ASN A 300 10.28 26.94 22.85
C ASN A 300 9.28 25.86 23.31
N ALA A 301 8.28 25.52 22.48
CA ALA A 301 7.38 24.41 22.79
C ALA A 301 8.11 23.05 22.75
N PHE A 302 8.95 22.82 21.75
CA PHE A 302 9.78 21.63 21.63
C PHE A 302 10.74 21.44 22.80
N VAL A 303 11.53 22.46 23.14
CA VAL A 303 12.47 22.44 24.27
C VAL A 303 11.74 22.19 25.59
N ARG A 304 10.56 22.80 25.81
CA ARG A 304 9.74 22.50 27.00
C ARG A 304 9.31 21.03 27.07
N SER A 305 8.93 20.43 25.94
CA SER A 305 8.61 19.00 25.88
C SER A 305 9.81 18.12 26.20
N ILE A 306 10.98 18.42 25.63
CA ILE A 306 12.23 17.73 25.92
C ILE A 306 12.60 17.86 27.40
N LYS A 307 12.54 19.08 27.96
CA LYS A 307 12.84 19.35 29.37
C LYS A 307 11.96 18.57 30.34
N LYS A 308 10.68 18.44 30.01
CA LYS A 308 9.72 17.63 30.79
C LYS A 308 10.07 16.14 30.78
N ILE A 309 10.62 15.63 29.68
CA ILE A 309 11.06 14.22 29.60
C ILE A 309 12.36 14.06 30.39
N ILE A 310 13.38 14.87 30.10
CA ILE A 310 14.71 14.79 30.71
C ILE A 310 14.70 15.10 32.22
N SER A 311 13.68 15.78 32.77
CA SER A 311 13.66 16.18 34.19
C SER A 311 13.85 15.00 35.17
N GLY A 312 13.41 13.79 34.81
CA GLY A 312 13.55 12.58 35.63
C GLY A 312 14.83 11.75 35.40
N TYR A 313 15.77 12.23 34.57
CA TYR A 313 16.95 11.49 34.12
C TYR A 313 18.24 12.30 34.33
N GLU A 314 19.36 11.62 34.56
CA GLU A 314 20.69 12.23 34.66
C GLU A 314 21.24 12.60 33.27
N GLU A 315 20.89 11.80 32.26
CA GLU A 315 21.29 11.97 30.87
C GLU A 315 20.09 11.92 29.92
N GLY A 316 20.07 12.81 28.93
CA GLY A 316 19.08 12.83 27.85
C GLY A 316 19.71 12.89 26.47
N ARG A 317 19.35 11.97 25.59
CA ARG A 317 19.80 11.91 24.19
C ARG A 317 18.64 12.23 23.25
N VAL A 318 18.77 13.28 22.43
CA VAL A 318 17.73 13.75 21.50
C VAL A 318 18.20 13.45 20.07
N ILE A 319 17.55 12.51 19.39
CA ILE A 319 18.03 11.97 18.12
C ILE A 319 17.07 12.38 16.99
N PHE A 320 17.61 13.08 15.98
CA PHE A 320 16.88 13.48 14.78
C PHE A 320 17.26 12.63 13.57
N ASP A 321 16.32 12.52 12.62
CA ASP A 321 16.61 12.03 11.28
C ASP A 321 17.58 12.94 10.51
N ARG A 322 18.31 12.34 9.59
CA ARG A 322 19.03 13.01 8.52
C ARG A 322 18.18 12.98 7.23
N TYR A 323 18.24 14.09 6.49
CA TYR A 323 17.43 14.27 5.29
C TYR A 323 18.34 14.39 4.07
N LEU A 324 18.46 13.29 3.32
CA LEU A 324 19.28 13.18 2.12
C LEU A 324 18.46 13.30 0.84
N GLU A 325 18.91 14.12 -0.10
CA GLU A 325 18.35 14.13 -1.44
C GLU A 325 18.75 12.86 -2.20
N ASN A 326 17.85 12.34 -3.03
CA ASN A 326 18.06 11.14 -3.86
C ASN A 326 18.27 9.81 -3.12
N SER A 327 17.94 9.70 -1.82
CA SER A 327 17.92 8.40 -1.13
C SER A 327 16.70 7.56 -1.50
N LEU A 328 16.76 6.24 -1.29
CA LEU A 328 15.59 5.37 -1.41
C LEU A 328 14.46 5.81 -0.48
N LYS A 329 14.79 6.23 0.73
CA LYS A 329 13.80 6.73 1.69
C LYS A 329 13.23 8.09 1.26
N ALA A 330 13.97 8.94 0.57
CA ALA A 330 13.42 10.17 -0.03
C ALA A 330 12.29 9.88 -1.04
N GLN A 331 12.42 8.84 -1.87
CA GLN A 331 11.36 8.40 -2.79
C GLN A 331 10.12 7.86 -2.08
N THR A 332 10.29 7.25 -0.90
CA THR A 332 9.16 6.79 -0.08
C THR A 332 8.51 7.94 0.70
N ARG A 333 9.31 8.90 1.18
CA ARG A 333 8.85 10.10 1.89
C ARG A 333 8.00 11.00 0.98
N SER A 334 8.37 11.16 -0.29
CA SER A 334 7.54 11.91 -1.26
C SER A 334 6.16 11.29 -1.45
N LYS A 335 6.06 9.95 -1.44
CA LYS A 335 4.77 9.22 -1.49
C LYS A 335 3.91 9.41 -0.24
N ARG A 336 4.50 9.67 0.93
CA ARG A 336 3.75 9.97 2.18
C ARG A 336 3.26 11.41 2.26
N SER A 337 3.93 12.33 1.56
CA SER A 337 3.59 13.76 1.51
C SER A 337 2.57 14.13 0.42
N THR A 338 1.97 13.16 -0.27
CA THR A 338 1.04 13.36 -1.39
C THR A 338 -0.11 14.33 -1.06
N GLY A 339 -0.32 15.32 -1.92
CA GLY A 339 -1.40 16.32 -1.84
C GLY A 339 -0.98 17.70 -1.31
N ILE A 340 0.30 17.92 -1.00
CA ILE A 340 0.84 19.23 -0.60
C ILE A 340 2.08 19.49 -1.45
N ASP A 341 2.06 20.57 -2.24
CA ASP A 341 3.26 21.03 -2.95
C ASP A 341 4.37 21.32 -1.91
N PRO A 342 5.57 20.74 -2.06
CA PRO A 342 6.66 20.97 -1.12
C PRO A 342 6.98 22.47 -1.04
N VAL A 343 6.77 23.08 0.12
CA VAL A 343 7.09 24.48 0.34
C VAL A 343 8.40 24.57 1.12
N LYS A 344 9.41 25.18 0.50
CA LYS A 344 10.68 25.48 1.15
C LYS A 344 10.53 26.71 2.04
N PHE A 345 10.70 26.52 3.34
CA PHE A 345 10.85 27.60 4.32
C PHE A 345 12.32 27.80 4.67
N ASP A 346 12.70 29.05 4.88
CA ASP A 346 13.96 29.39 5.54
C ASP A 346 13.72 29.45 7.06
N ILE A 347 14.40 28.59 7.81
CA ILE A 347 14.15 28.40 9.24
C ILE A 347 15.07 29.30 10.07
N ASN A 348 14.49 30.25 10.78
CA ASN A 348 15.13 31.15 11.74
C ASN A 348 14.11 31.63 12.79
N ASP A 349 14.55 32.39 13.79
CA ASP A 349 13.68 32.83 14.90
C ASP A 349 12.47 33.66 14.44
N ALA A 350 12.59 34.39 13.32
CA ALA A 350 11.57 35.27 12.76
C ALA A 350 10.69 34.61 11.69
N THR A 351 10.95 33.34 11.33
CA THR A 351 10.14 32.60 10.34
C THR A 351 8.70 32.51 10.84
N ASN A 352 7.79 33.20 10.15
CA ASN A 352 6.38 33.22 10.51
C ASN A 352 5.73 31.91 10.10
N ILE A 353 5.27 31.16 11.10
CA ILE A 353 4.55 29.91 10.93
C ILE A 353 3.09 30.03 11.32
N LYS A 354 2.56 31.17 11.76
CA LYS A 354 1.21 31.33 12.38
C LYS A 354 0.08 30.60 11.65
N LEU A 355 0.06 30.66 10.32
CA LEU A 355 -0.97 30.02 9.49
C LEU A 355 -0.47 28.78 8.72
N VAL A 356 0.79 28.38 8.92
CA VAL A 356 1.40 27.22 8.26
C VAL A 356 1.07 25.93 9.04
N PRO A 357 0.32 24.97 8.48
CA PRO A 357 0.12 23.68 9.11
C PRO A 357 1.46 22.95 9.29
N LEU A 358 1.63 22.19 10.37
CA LEU A 358 2.87 21.45 10.62
C LEU A 358 3.22 20.49 9.47
N LYS A 359 2.20 19.86 8.87
CA LYS A 359 2.39 18.99 7.69
C LYS A 359 2.99 19.74 6.49
N THR A 360 2.65 21.02 6.32
CA THR A 360 3.20 21.88 5.27
C THR A 360 4.62 22.34 5.61
N LEU A 361 4.89 22.69 6.86
CA LEU A 361 6.25 23.03 7.31
C LEU A 361 7.21 21.85 7.09
N LEU A 362 6.73 20.63 7.30
CA LEU A 362 7.45 19.38 7.09
C LEU A 362 7.25 18.80 5.68
N SER A 363 6.91 19.61 4.68
CA SER A 363 6.68 19.10 3.31
C SER A 363 7.97 19.00 2.49
N HIS A 364 8.92 19.93 2.70
CA HIS A 364 10.17 20.02 1.92
C HIS A 364 11.37 19.44 2.67
N ILE A 365 12.22 18.69 1.97
CA ILE A 365 13.35 17.96 2.57
C ILE A 365 14.38 18.89 3.22
N GLU A 366 14.78 19.96 2.52
CA GLU A 366 15.72 20.95 3.05
C GLU A 366 15.16 21.69 4.26
N THR A 367 13.85 21.98 4.29
CA THR A 367 13.21 22.62 5.43
C THR A 367 13.23 21.69 6.65
N LYS A 368 13.00 20.39 6.47
CA LYS A 368 13.17 19.43 7.56
C LYS A 368 14.60 19.41 8.08
N SER A 369 15.59 19.36 7.17
CA SER A 369 17.01 19.38 7.55
C SER A 369 17.38 20.62 8.35
N LYS A 370 16.98 21.81 7.90
CA LYS A 370 17.23 23.06 8.63
C LYS A 370 16.48 23.10 9.96
N LEU A 371 15.26 22.56 10.01
CA LEU A 371 14.45 22.53 11.23
C LEU A 371 15.04 21.61 12.30
N THR A 372 15.53 20.42 11.94
CA THR A 372 16.15 19.51 12.93
C THR A 372 17.42 20.10 13.51
N GLU A 373 18.26 20.71 12.68
CA GLU A 373 19.45 21.46 13.14
C GLU A 373 19.06 22.63 14.06
N TYR A 374 18.08 23.44 13.67
CA TYR A 374 17.61 24.58 14.46
C TYR A 374 17.09 24.16 15.84
N LEU A 375 16.26 23.10 15.89
CA LEU A 375 15.74 22.56 17.14
C LEU A 375 16.83 21.90 18.00
N GLY A 376 17.76 21.19 17.38
CA GLY A 376 18.89 20.59 18.08
C GLY A 376 19.78 21.64 18.76
N LYS A 377 20.09 22.73 18.05
CA LYS A 377 20.80 23.89 18.61
C LYS A 377 20.03 24.55 19.76
N ALA A 378 18.71 24.65 19.66
CA ALA A 378 17.88 25.20 20.75
C ALA A 378 17.95 24.34 22.02
N VAL A 379 17.95 23.00 21.89
CA VAL A 379 18.16 22.10 23.04
C VAL A 379 19.55 22.28 23.64
N LEU A 380 20.61 22.31 22.84
CA LEU A 380 21.97 22.51 23.36
C LEU A 380 22.12 23.84 24.11
N ARG A 381 21.50 24.92 23.61
CA ARG A 381 21.51 26.24 24.28
C ARG A 381 20.81 26.21 25.64
N GLU A 382 19.66 25.54 25.75
CA GLU A 382 18.94 25.40 27.03
C GLU A 382 19.77 24.65 28.09
N TYR A 383 20.63 23.73 27.66
CA TYR A 383 21.41 22.85 28.55
C TYR A 383 22.90 23.21 28.63
N ALA A 384 23.32 24.36 28.10
CA ALA A 384 24.74 24.77 28.07
C ALA A 384 25.36 24.82 29.48
N ASP A 385 24.64 25.40 30.44
CA ASP A 385 25.08 25.54 31.84
C ASP A 385 24.41 24.54 32.80
N SER A 386 23.81 23.47 32.24
CA SER A 386 23.06 22.49 33.02
C SER A 386 23.97 21.42 33.62
N ASN A 387 23.68 21.03 34.87
CA ASN A 387 24.31 19.88 35.52
C ASN A 387 23.89 18.53 34.93
N LYS A 388 22.82 18.46 34.13
CA LYS A 388 22.44 17.24 33.39
C LYS A 388 23.28 17.06 32.12
N SER A 389 23.58 15.82 31.77
CA SER A 389 24.25 15.47 30.52
C SER A 389 23.23 15.41 29.38
N VAL A 390 23.48 16.12 28.29
CA VAL A 390 22.60 16.16 27.12
C VAL A 390 23.40 15.93 25.85
N VAL A 391 22.91 14.97 25.06
CA VAL A 391 23.41 14.61 23.73
C VAL A 391 22.34 14.96 22.71
N VAL A 392 22.72 15.58 21.60
CA VAL A 392 21.81 15.92 20.51
C VAL A 392 22.44 15.50 19.19
N VAL A 393 21.71 14.72 18.40
CA VAL A 393 22.17 14.23 17.10
C VAL A 393 21.38 14.91 15.99
N TYR A 394 22.06 15.58 15.07
CA TYR A 394 21.46 16.11 13.85
C TYR A 394 22.48 16.15 12.72
N GLY A 395 22.01 15.94 11.48
CA GLY A 395 22.91 15.88 10.33
C GLY A 395 23.78 14.62 10.38
N THR A 396 25.10 14.79 10.41
CA THR A 396 26.10 13.71 10.49
C THR A 396 26.85 13.70 11.83
N TRP A 397 26.39 14.51 12.79
CA TRP A 397 27.15 14.83 13.99
C TRP A 397 26.33 14.62 15.26
N THR A 398 27.01 14.09 16.27
CA THR A 398 26.55 13.98 17.65
C THR A 398 27.20 15.10 18.47
N TYR A 399 26.37 15.94 19.07
CA TYR A 399 26.79 17.08 19.89
C TYR A 399 26.49 16.81 21.35
N CYS A 400 27.39 17.22 22.23
CA CYS A 400 27.25 17.05 23.67
C CYS A 400 27.41 18.39 24.39
N ASN A 401 26.64 18.61 25.47
CA ASN A 401 26.83 19.79 26.32
C ASN A 401 28.05 19.67 27.25
N LYS A 402 28.53 18.44 27.52
CA LYS A 402 29.74 18.16 28.30
C LYS A 402 30.69 17.25 27.50
N PRO A 403 32.01 17.32 27.75
CA PRO A 403 32.97 16.42 27.12
C PRO A 403 32.78 14.97 27.58
N ASN A 404 33.18 14.02 26.74
CA ASN A 404 33.28 12.59 27.04
C ASN A 404 31.97 11.91 27.51
N ILE A 405 30.80 12.40 27.08
CA ILE A 405 29.50 11.72 27.33
C ILE A 405 29.32 10.50 26.41
N VAL A 406 29.84 10.57 25.18
CA VAL A 406 29.66 9.57 24.13
C VAL A 406 31.00 9.03 23.66
N ASP A 407 31.03 7.80 23.16
CA ASP A 407 32.19 7.24 22.46
C ASP A 407 32.62 8.18 21.32
N PRO A 408 33.91 8.54 21.23
CA PRO A 408 34.45 9.32 20.12
C PRO A 408 34.09 8.79 18.72
N ASN A 409 33.91 7.48 18.58
CA ASN A 409 33.56 6.84 17.31
C ASN A 409 32.15 7.19 16.83
N ILE A 410 31.22 7.52 17.74
CA ILE A 410 29.83 7.88 17.38
C ILE A 410 29.62 9.40 17.23
N ILE A 411 30.70 10.19 17.33
CA ILE A 411 30.65 11.65 17.12
C ILE A 411 30.26 11.99 15.69
N GLU A 412 30.80 11.28 14.70
CA GLU A 412 30.49 11.47 13.28
C GLU A 412 29.99 10.15 12.67
N HIS A 413 28.77 10.19 12.13
CA HIS A 413 28.05 9.01 11.64
C HIS A 413 27.52 9.21 10.21
N SER A 414 27.21 8.11 9.51
CA SER A 414 26.62 8.15 8.16
C SER A 414 25.13 7.83 8.11
N HIS A 415 24.52 7.41 9.22
CA HIS A 415 23.11 7.04 9.32
C HIS A 415 22.15 8.09 8.74
N GLU A 416 21.14 7.62 8.01
CA GLU A 416 20.08 8.47 7.47
C GLU A 416 18.92 8.68 8.47
N GLU A 417 18.61 7.69 9.30
CA GLU A 417 17.36 7.66 10.08
C GLU A 417 17.63 7.56 11.58
N ALA A 418 16.74 8.17 12.37
CA ALA A 418 16.81 8.06 13.82
C ALA A 418 16.58 6.61 14.31
N ASP A 419 15.83 5.80 13.52
CA ASP A 419 15.51 4.41 13.85
C ASP A 419 16.76 3.54 14.11
N THR A 420 17.84 3.75 13.36
CA THR A 420 19.13 3.05 13.46
C THR A 420 20.11 3.76 14.39
N LEU A 421 20.00 5.08 14.55
CA LEU A 421 20.80 5.83 15.53
C LEU A 421 20.38 5.52 16.98
N ILE A 422 19.09 5.34 17.24
CA ILE A 422 18.58 5.08 18.59
C ILE A 422 19.22 3.81 19.21
N PRO A 423 19.21 2.62 18.57
CA PRO A 423 19.87 1.43 19.08
C PRO A 423 21.39 1.62 19.25
N MET A 424 22.06 2.34 18.35
CA MET A 424 23.48 2.67 18.49
C MET A 424 23.73 3.48 19.78
N HIS A 425 22.91 4.49 20.04
CA HIS A 425 23.01 5.29 21.26
C HIS A 425 22.60 4.52 22.52
N VAL A 426 21.73 3.51 22.42
CA VAL A 426 21.47 2.56 23.52
C VAL A 426 22.73 1.75 23.81
N LEU A 427 23.39 1.22 22.78
CA LEU A 427 24.61 0.44 22.91
C LEU A 427 25.74 1.27 23.55
N ASP A 428 25.97 2.49 23.07
CA ASP A 428 26.94 3.42 23.65
C ASP A 428 26.62 3.76 25.11
N ALA A 429 25.36 4.11 25.42
CA ALA A 429 24.93 4.41 26.78
C ALA A 429 25.04 3.19 27.72
N SER A 430 24.95 1.97 27.18
CA SER A 430 25.08 0.73 27.97
C SER A 430 26.53 0.34 28.27
N LYS A 431 27.49 0.87 27.51
CA LYS A 431 28.93 0.56 27.61
C LYS A 431 29.72 1.55 28.47
N THR A 432 29.08 2.59 29.01
CA THR A 432 29.78 3.61 29.80
C THR A 432 30.36 3.00 31.08
N ASP A 433 31.66 3.21 31.33
CA ASP A 433 32.44 2.55 32.39
C ASP A 433 31.76 2.59 33.78
N GLY A 434 31.66 1.41 34.40
CA GLY A 434 31.49 1.23 35.85
C GLY A 434 30.07 1.09 36.39
N ASP A 435 29.02 1.49 35.66
CA ASP A 435 27.64 1.51 36.19
C ASP A 435 26.62 0.79 35.28
N THR A 436 25.79 -0.06 35.89
CA THR A 436 24.57 -0.57 35.25
C THR A 436 23.55 0.56 35.13
N ARG A 437 23.18 0.94 33.89
CA ARG A 437 22.24 2.04 33.62
C ARG A 437 20.84 1.57 33.27
N ASP A 438 19.84 2.35 33.66
CA ASP A 438 18.45 2.18 33.21
C ASP A 438 18.22 3.11 32.00
N ILE A 439 17.89 2.53 30.85
CA ILE A 439 17.74 3.25 29.58
C ILE A 439 16.27 3.23 29.15
N ASP A 440 15.67 4.41 29.04
CA ASP A 440 14.30 4.59 28.55
C ASP A 440 14.30 5.18 27.14
N VAL A 441 13.81 4.41 26.18
CA VAL A 441 13.70 4.83 24.78
C VAL A 441 12.28 5.32 24.49
N TYR A 442 12.14 6.61 24.20
CA TYR A 442 10.88 7.24 23.81
C TYR A 442 10.74 7.26 22.29
N SER A 443 10.00 6.31 21.73
CA SER A 443 9.65 6.31 20.30
C SER A 443 8.29 5.66 20.05
N PRO A 444 7.50 6.17 19.09
CA PRO A 444 6.30 5.50 18.60
C PRO A 444 6.60 4.46 17.51
N ASP A 445 7.84 4.38 17.02
CA ASP A 445 8.18 3.58 15.84
C ASP A 445 8.35 2.10 16.17
N THR A 446 7.72 1.26 15.36
CA THR A 446 7.88 -0.20 15.45
C THR A 446 9.28 -0.64 15.03
N ASP A 447 9.90 0.07 14.09
CA ASP A 447 11.22 -0.26 13.58
C ASP A 447 12.25 -0.18 14.73
N VAL A 448 12.19 0.89 15.55
CA VAL A 448 13.00 1.03 16.77
C VAL A 448 12.76 -0.12 17.75
N PHE A 449 11.51 -0.48 18.03
CA PHE A 449 11.20 -1.58 18.95
C PHE A 449 11.83 -2.91 18.50
N VAL A 450 11.70 -3.25 17.22
CA VAL A 450 12.28 -4.47 16.64
C VAL A 450 13.81 -4.46 16.73
N TYR A 451 14.46 -3.30 16.49
CA TYR A 451 15.92 -3.21 16.57
C TYR A 451 16.43 -3.29 18.01
N LEU A 452 15.65 -2.81 18.99
CA LEU A 452 15.99 -2.99 20.40
C LEU A 452 15.92 -4.46 20.84
N MET A 453 14.94 -5.21 20.33
CA MET A 453 14.84 -6.66 20.55
C MET A 453 16.07 -7.39 19.98
N ASP A 454 16.47 -7.08 18.74
CA ASP A 454 17.67 -7.65 18.11
C ASP A 454 18.95 -7.27 18.87
N LEU A 455 19.11 -5.98 19.19
CA LEU A 455 20.23 -5.44 19.96
C LEU A 455 20.38 -6.18 21.29
N PHE A 456 19.29 -6.32 22.05
CA PHE A 456 19.31 -6.93 23.37
C PHE A 456 19.58 -8.44 23.32
N SER A 457 19.06 -9.14 22.31
CA SER A 457 19.30 -10.58 22.14
C SER A 457 20.67 -10.90 21.53
N SER A 458 21.29 -9.95 20.84
CA SER A 458 22.62 -10.10 20.23
C SER A 458 23.77 -9.57 21.09
N ASN A 459 23.48 -8.81 22.15
CA ASN A 459 24.51 -8.20 23.01
C ASN A 459 24.21 -8.44 24.49
N ASN A 460 25.25 -8.59 25.31
CA ASN A 460 25.08 -8.72 26.75
C ASN A 460 24.89 -7.35 27.43
N ILE A 461 23.69 -6.78 27.29
CA ILE A 461 23.33 -5.51 27.94
C ILE A 461 22.91 -5.79 29.38
N ALA A 462 23.75 -5.39 30.34
CA ALA A 462 23.50 -5.59 31.76
C ALA A 462 22.34 -4.73 32.31
N GLY A 463 22.15 -3.53 31.74
CA GLY A 463 21.12 -2.56 32.14
C GLY A 463 19.68 -2.93 31.76
N HIS A 464 18.72 -2.18 32.31
CA HIS A 464 17.32 -2.25 31.86
C HIS A 464 17.14 -1.38 30.62
N VAL A 465 16.54 -1.93 29.57
CA VAL A 465 16.11 -1.17 28.39
C VAL A 465 14.59 -1.21 28.32
N ARG A 466 13.95 -0.04 28.41
CA ARG A 466 12.49 0.10 28.37
C ARG A 466 12.07 0.94 27.18
N PHE A 467 11.11 0.45 26.41
CA PHE A 467 10.53 1.16 25.28
C PHE A 467 9.23 1.84 25.70
N ILE A 468 9.19 3.16 25.59
CA ILE A 468 8.07 4.01 25.98
C ILE A 468 7.35 4.49 24.73
N THR A 469 6.11 4.04 24.57
CA THR A 469 5.30 4.30 23.37
C THR A 469 3.85 4.65 23.72
N GLY A 470 3.08 5.07 22.73
CA GLY A 470 1.68 5.49 22.88
C GLY A 470 1.49 6.94 23.32
N LYS A 471 0.24 7.42 23.28
CA LYS A 471 -0.13 8.81 23.59
C LYS A 471 -1.27 8.85 24.61
N GLY A 472 -1.23 9.85 25.49
CA GLY A 472 -2.28 10.06 26.49
C GLY A 472 -2.49 8.83 27.37
N LYS A 473 -3.73 8.33 27.44
CA LYS A 473 -4.09 7.13 28.22
C LYS A 473 -3.49 5.83 27.67
N ALA A 474 -3.09 5.80 26.40
CA ALA A 474 -2.45 4.65 25.77
C ALA A 474 -0.92 4.66 25.91
N LYS A 475 -0.35 5.66 26.61
CA LYS A 475 1.07 5.69 26.93
C LYS A 475 1.40 4.50 27.84
N ARG A 476 2.38 3.70 27.45
CA ARG A 476 2.82 2.52 28.19
C ARG A 476 4.33 2.34 28.08
N THR A 477 4.87 1.54 28.98
CA THR A 477 6.29 1.19 29.05
C THR A 477 6.41 -0.31 28.85
N ILE A 478 7.23 -0.72 27.90
CA ILE A 478 7.49 -2.12 27.55
C ILE A 478 8.92 -2.44 27.95
N ASP A 479 9.13 -3.44 28.81
CA ASP A 479 10.47 -3.92 29.15
C ASP A 479 10.99 -4.85 28.05
N ILE A 480 12.11 -4.47 27.42
CA ILE A 480 12.67 -5.22 26.28
C ILE A 480 13.17 -6.59 26.71
N ARG A 481 13.81 -6.70 27.89
CA ARG A 481 14.30 -7.98 28.41
C ARG A 481 13.16 -8.96 28.58
N THR A 482 12.09 -8.54 29.25
CA THR A 482 10.91 -9.39 29.46
C THR A 482 10.30 -9.85 28.14
N ARG A 483 10.31 -9.01 27.10
CA ARG A 483 9.81 -9.40 25.77
C ARG A 483 10.76 -10.37 25.07
N CYS A 484 12.07 -10.15 25.11
CA CYS A 484 13.07 -11.09 24.59
C CYS A 484 12.99 -12.45 25.28
N GLU A 485 12.79 -12.49 26.59
CA GLU A 485 12.60 -13.73 27.36
C GLU A 485 11.31 -14.46 26.97
N ALA A 486 10.19 -13.73 26.80
CA ALA A 486 8.92 -14.32 26.38
C ALA A 486 8.95 -14.84 24.94
N VAL A 487 9.68 -14.18 24.03
CA VAL A 487 9.83 -14.60 22.64
C VAL A 487 10.91 -15.68 22.49
N GLY A 488 11.93 -15.69 23.35
CA GLY A 488 13.14 -16.50 23.21
C GLY A 488 14.24 -15.80 22.40
N THR A 489 15.49 -16.03 22.79
CA THR A 489 16.68 -15.35 22.24
C THR A 489 16.82 -15.52 20.73
N GLU A 490 16.72 -16.75 20.22
CA GLU A 490 16.92 -17.07 18.81
C GLU A 490 15.81 -16.45 17.94
N LYS A 491 14.56 -16.56 18.39
CA LYS A 491 13.43 -15.89 17.72
C LYS A 491 13.58 -14.36 17.73
N SER A 492 14.06 -13.80 18.83
CA SER A 492 14.26 -12.34 18.96
C SER A 492 15.30 -11.80 17.97
N LYS A 493 16.41 -12.51 17.75
CA LYS A 493 17.42 -12.18 16.72
C LYS A 493 16.85 -12.24 15.29
N GLY A 494 15.90 -13.15 15.03
CA GLY A 494 15.25 -13.27 13.72
C GLY A 494 14.14 -12.25 13.44
N LEU A 495 13.64 -11.52 14.46
CA LEU A 495 12.52 -10.57 14.28
C LEU A 495 12.84 -9.45 13.30
N LEU A 496 14.08 -8.96 13.27
CA LEU A 496 14.51 -7.92 12.34
C LEU A 496 14.42 -8.40 10.89
N GLY A 497 14.92 -9.61 10.61
CA GLY A 497 14.80 -10.28 9.32
C GLY A 497 13.35 -10.50 8.90
N LEU A 498 12.52 -11.02 9.82
CA LEU A 498 11.10 -11.24 9.58
C LEU A 498 10.35 -9.93 9.29
N HIS A 499 10.65 -8.86 10.02
CA HIS A 499 10.03 -7.55 9.82
C HIS A 499 10.37 -6.97 8.44
N ALA A 500 11.64 -7.08 8.02
CA ALA A 500 12.07 -6.68 6.68
C ALA A 500 11.38 -7.51 5.59
N PHE A 501 11.31 -8.83 5.78
CA PHE A 501 10.72 -9.79 4.85
C PHE A 501 9.20 -9.64 4.70
N SER A 502 8.45 -9.60 5.81
CA SER A 502 6.99 -9.46 5.81
C SER A 502 6.52 -8.08 5.33
N GLY A 503 7.40 -7.09 5.44
CA GLY A 503 7.45 -5.94 4.55
C GLY A 503 7.88 -4.65 5.22
N ALA A 504 9.09 -4.18 4.97
CA ALA A 504 9.51 -2.84 5.39
C ALA A 504 9.05 -1.75 4.40
N ASP A 505 9.29 -0.48 4.76
CA ASP A 505 8.80 0.70 4.02
C ASP A 505 9.19 0.75 2.55
N TRP A 506 10.32 0.15 2.20
CA TRP A 506 10.84 0.09 0.83
C TRP A 506 11.14 -1.33 0.36
N GLY A 507 10.88 -2.37 1.16
CA GLY A 507 10.99 -3.78 0.75
C GLY A 507 9.74 -4.35 0.10
N GLY A 508 8.60 -3.73 0.40
CA GLY A 508 7.29 -4.18 -0.06
C GLY A 508 6.69 -5.26 0.83
N LYS A 509 5.37 -5.39 0.80
CA LYS A 509 4.61 -6.44 1.51
C LYS A 509 4.00 -7.45 0.55
N PHE A 510 3.53 -8.55 1.12
CA PHE A 510 2.70 -9.54 0.44
C PHE A 510 1.24 -9.09 0.37
N ALA A 511 0.61 -9.23 -0.80
CA ALA A 511 -0.79 -8.90 -1.01
C ALA A 511 -1.69 -9.84 -0.20
N GLY A 512 -2.69 -9.28 0.48
CA GLY A 512 -3.69 -10.06 1.23
C GLY A 512 -3.20 -10.73 2.51
N ILE A 513 -1.93 -10.54 2.91
CA ILE A 513 -1.37 -11.09 4.14
C ILE A 513 -1.00 -9.93 5.08
N SER A 514 -1.57 -9.91 6.29
CA SER A 514 -1.27 -8.90 7.31
C SER A 514 0.05 -9.20 8.02
N LYS A 515 0.68 -8.17 8.59
CA LYS A 515 1.86 -8.35 9.44
C LYS A 515 1.60 -9.25 10.64
N SER A 516 0.44 -9.10 11.29
CA SER A 516 0.03 -10.00 12.38
C SER A 516 0.08 -11.47 11.98
N ARG A 517 -0.29 -11.81 10.73
CA ARG A 517 -0.26 -13.20 10.28
C ARG A 517 1.17 -13.75 10.18
N TRP A 518 2.12 -12.93 9.72
CA TRP A 518 3.54 -13.30 9.65
C TRP A 518 4.13 -13.51 11.05
N ILE A 519 3.98 -12.55 11.95
CA ILE A 519 4.54 -12.63 13.31
C ILE A 519 3.87 -13.73 14.12
N ASN A 520 2.55 -13.89 14.05
CA ASN A 520 1.87 -14.94 14.81
C ASN A 520 2.26 -16.34 14.33
N HIS A 521 2.51 -16.54 13.03
CA HIS A 521 3.03 -17.82 12.54
C HIS A 521 4.48 -18.04 13.03
N TYR A 522 5.33 -17.03 12.89
CA TYR A 522 6.72 -17.10 13.36
C TYR A 522 6.84 -17.42 14.85
N LEU A 523 6.01 -16.82 15.70
CA LEU A 523 6.05 -17.05 17.14
C LEU A 523 5.68 -18.49 17.53
N THR A 524 4.92 -19.20 16.68
CA THR A 524 4.58 -20.63 16.89
C THR A 524 5.70 -21.59 16.52
N LEU A 525 6.79 -21.10 15.90
CA LEU A 525 7.93 -21.93 15.57
C LEU A 525 8.75 -22.26 16.80
N GLU A 526 9.36 -23.44 16.78
CA GLU A 526 10.42 -23.82 17.71
C GLU A 526 11.67 -22.95 17.47
N SER A 527 12.40 -22.70 18.56
CA SER A 527 13.54 -21.77 18.53
C SER A 527 14.70 -22.26 17.67
N ASP A 528 14.83 -23.57 17.47
CA ASP A 528 15.85 -24.25 16.66
C ASP A 528 15.37 -24.56 15.23
N SER A 529 14.19 -24.07 14.82
CA SER A 529 13.69 -24.30 13.47
C SER A 529 14.54 -23.59 12.42
N ASP A 530 14.73 -24.23 11.26
CA ASP A 530 15.50 -23.68 10.13
C ASP A 530 14.97 -22.31 9.68
N ALA A 531 13.66 -22.06 9.80
CA ALA A 531 13.07 -20.78 9.46
C ALA A 531 13.51 -19.67 10.43
N VAL A 532 13.63 -19.97 11.73
CA VAL A 532 14.17 -19.02 12.71
C VAL A 532 15.61 -18.68 12.37
N ASP A 533 16.46 -19.69 12.14
CA ASP A 533 17.85 -19.51 11.70
C ASP A 533 17.97 -18.69 10.40
N ALA A 534 17.16 -19.03 9.39
CA ALA A 534 17.12 -18.29 8.12
C ALA A 534 16.83 -16.80 8.33
N PHE A 535 15.90 -16.44 9.23
CA PHE A 535 15.60 -15.04 9.53
C PHE A 535 16.70 -14.34 10.35
N GLN A 536 17.47 -15.06 11.17
CA GLN A 536 18.62 -14.49 11.87
C GLN A 536 19.73 -14.07 10.90
N LYS A 537 19.98 -14.86 9.86
CA LYS A 537 20.99 -14.61 8.83
C LYS A 537 20.74 -13.35 7.99
N PHE A 538 19.51 -12.86 7.92
CA PHE A 538 19.21 -11.64 7.16
C PHE A 538 20.05 -10.45 7.65
N GLY A 539 20.76 -9.83 6.72
CA GLY A 539 21.59 -8.66 6.96
C GLY A 539 22.95 -8.95 7.61
N GLU A 540 23.33 -10.22 7.76
CA GLU A 540 24.68 -10.62 8.15
C GLU A 540 25.57 -10.74 6.89
N ASP A 541 26.88 -10.58 7.06
CA ASP A 541 27.85 -10.55 5.96
C ASP A 541 27.98 -11.89 5.23
N ASP A 542 27.68 -13.00 5.91
CA ASP A 542 27.73 -14.36 5.39
C ASP A 542 26.38 -14.84 4.83
N PHE A 543 25.42 -13.93 4.62
CA PHE A 543 24.12 -14.28 4.06
C PHE A 543 24.24 -14.93 2.68
N ASP A 544 23.88 -16.21 2.60
CA ASP A 544 23.73 -16.94 1.36
C ASP A 544 22.24 -17.19 1.06
N GLN A 545 21.76 -16.60 -0.03
CA GLN A 545 20.38 -16.77 -0.48
C GLN A 545 20.05 -18.22 -0.84
N GLU A 546 21.01 -18.97 -1.40
CA GLU A 546 20.75 -20.36 -1.81
C GLU A 546 20.47 -21.23 -0.59
N SER A 547 21.23 -21.06 0.49
CA SER A 547 21.02 -21.77 1.76
C SER A 547 19.65 -21.54 2.42
N VAL A 548 19.02 -20.37 2.24
CA VAL A 548 17.75 -20.03 2.90
C VAL A 548 16.53 -20.12 1.99
N SER A 549 16.70 -20.25 0.67
CA SER A 549 15.59 -20.12 -0.29
C SER A 549 14.48 -21.15 -0.07
N ASP A 550 14.84 -22.43 0.09
CA ASP A 550 13.86 -23.52 0.24
C ASP A 550 13.13 -23.44 1.58
N VAL A 551 13.85 -23.05 2.64
CA VAL A 551 13.29 -22.83 3.98
C VAL A 551 12.28 -21.68 3.96
N LEU A 552 12.62 -20.55 3.32
CA LEU A 552 11.74 -19.41 3.21
C LEU A 552 10.55 -19.68 2.26
N GLU A 553 10.76 -20.49 1.21
CA GLU A 553 9.68 -20.96 0.34
C GLU A 553 8.64 -21.76 1.13
N SER A 554 9.11 -22.71 1.94
CA SER A 554 8.32 -23.52 2.86
C SER A 554 7.57 -22.64 3.87
N PHE A 555 8.25 -21.71 4.52
CA PHE A 555 7.65 -20.77 5.47
C PHE A 555 6.56 -19.89 4.84
N VAL A 556 6.76 -19.38 3.62
CA VAL A 556 5.73 -18.62 2.89
C VAL A 556 4.50 -19.50 2.61
N CYS A 557 4.70 -20.76 2.25
CA CYS A 557 3.60 -21.69 2.01
C CYS A 557 2.70 -21.85 3.25
N GLU A 558 3.32 -22.04 4.41
CA GLU A 558 2.62 -22.19 5.68
C GLU A 558 1.85 -20.93 6.06
N VAL A 559 2.47 -19.75 5.87
CA VAL A 559 1.81 -18.48 6.15
C VAL A 559 0.61 -18.31 5.24
N TYR A 560 0.69 -18.63 3.94
CA TYR A 560 -0.44 -18.51 3.01
C TYR A 560 -1.54 -19.55 3.25
N ALA A 561 -1.18 -20.77 3.63
CA ALA A 561 -2.10 -21.88 3.81
C ALA A 561 -1.68 -22.81 4.96
N LYS A 562 -1.96 -22.41 6.19
CA LYS A 562 -1.63 -23.16 7.42
C LYS A 562 -2.06 -24.64 7.40
N ASN A 563 -3.19 -24.94 6.76
CA ASN A 563 -3.74 -26.30 6.69
C ASN A 563 -3.26 -27.11 5.47
N SER A 564 -2.50 -26.49 4.55
CA SER A 564 -1.93 -27.21 3.39
C SER A 564 -0.67 -27.96 3.81
N LYS A 565 -0.44 -29.10 3.15
CA LYS A 565 0.80 -29.88 3.25
C LYS A 565 1.86 -29.44 2.24
N CYS A 566 1.52 -28.61 1.26
CA CYS A 566 2.48 -28.10 0.29
C CYS A 566 3.52 -27.23 1.00
N ARG A 567 4.80 -27.45 0.66
CA ARG A 567 5.96 -26.65 1.10
C ARG A 567 6.73 -26.04 -0.06
N ILE A 568 6.27 -26.27 -1.28
CA ILE A 568 6.80 -25.70 -2.52
C ILE A 568 5.74 -24.76 -3.07
N LEU A 569 6.10 -23.52 -3.38
CA LEU A 569 5.18 -22.47 -3.83
C LEU A 569 4.49 -22.87 -5.12
N GLY A 570 5.19 -23.53 -6.04
CA GLY A 570 4.60 -24.00 -7.29
C GLY A 570 3.42 -24.93 -7.05
N GLU A 571 3.58 -25.89 -6.13
CA GLU A 571 2.53 -26.83 -5.74
C GLU A 571 1.38 -26.13 -5.01
N LEU A 572 1.71 -25.24 -4.06
CA LEU A 572 0.68 -24.52 -3.30
C LEU A 572 -0.12 -23.58 -4.21
N ARG A 573 0.51 -22.91 -5.17
CA ARG A 573 -0.17 -22.09 -6.17
C ARG A 573 -1.16 -22.93 -6.97
N TRP A 574 -0.75 -24.12 -7.41
CA TRP A 574 -1.64 -25.04 -8.11
C TRP A 574 -2.80 -25.52 -7.22
N GLU A 575 -2.52 -25.90 -5.97
CA GLU A 575 -3.55 -26.31 -5.01
C GLU A 575 -4.59 -25.20 -4.79
N LEU A 576 -4.13 -23.98 -4.51
CA LEU A 576 -5.02 -22.84 -4.26
C LEU A 576 -5.79 -22.41 -5.51
N PHE A 577 -5.15 -22.46 -6.67
CA PHE A 577 -5.79 -22.18 -7.95
C PHE A 577 -6.93 -23.18 -8.21
N ARG A 578 -6.66 -24.48 -8.10
CA ARG A 578 -7.64 -25.53 -8.46
C ARG A 578 -8.76 -25.69 -7.42
N THR A 579 -8.45 -25.54 -6.12
CA THR A 579 -9.43 -25.81 -5.04
C THR A 579 -10.25 -24.60 -4.65
N LYS A 580 -9.70 -23.39 -4.77
CA LYS A 580 -10.33 -22.14 -4.30
C LYS A 580 -10.56 -21.12 -5.41
N ASN A 581 -10.15 -21.40 -6.65
CA ASN A 581 -10.27 -20.51 -7.80
C ASN A 581 -9.73 -19.10 -7.50
N LEU A 582 -8.57 -19.03 -6.83
CA LEU A 582 -7.97 -17.75 -6.44
C LEU A 582 -7.39 -17.03 -7.65
N GLU A 583 -7.63 -15.72 -7.69
CA GLU A 583 -6.98 -14.82 -8.65
C GLU A 583 -5.49 -14.62 -8.31
N SER A 584 -4.71 -14.18 -9.30
CA SER A 584 -3.25 -13.95 -9.17
C SER A 584 -2.83 -13.11 -7.96
N GLU A 585 -3.64 -12.15 -7.52
CA GLU A 585 -3.42 -11.29 -6.35
C GLU A 585 -3.51 -12.04 -5.01
N LYS A 586 -4.25 -13.16 -4.99
CA LYS A 586 -4.51 -13.97 -3.80
C LYS A 586 -3.68 -15.25 -3.77
N LEU A 587 -2.95 -15.54 -4.84
CA LEU A 587 -1.94 -16.60 -4.88
C LEU A 587 -0.65 -16.12 -4.20
N PRO A 588 0.11 -17.01 -3.55
CA PRO A 588 1.46 -16.68 -3.10
C PRO A 588 2.36 -16.37 -4.31
N PRO A 589 3.45 -15.62 -4.15
CA PRO A 589 4.38 -15.34 -5.25
C PRO A 589 4.93 -16.63 -5.87
N THR A 590 5.31 -16.57 -7.15
CA THR A 590 6.19 -17.60 -7.73
C THR A 590 7.57 -17.55 -7.07
N LEU A 591 8.31 -18.65 -7.12
CA LEU A 591 9.72 -18.67 -6.66
C LEU A 591 10.56 -17.60 -7.38
N GLY A 592 10.30 -17.38 -8.68
CA GLY A 592 10.94 -16.34 -9.47
C GLY A 592 10.66 -14.92 -8.97
N ALA A 593 9.50 -14.66 -8.35
CA ALA A 593 9.17 -13.38 -7.72
C ALA A 593 9.64 -13.29 -6.25
N LEU A 594 9.67 -14.42 -5.54
CA LEU A 594 10.14 -14.49 -4.15
C LEU A 594 11.65 -14.26 -4.04
N LYS A 595 12.46 -14.80 -4.96
CA LYS A 595 13.93 -14.66 -4.90
C LYS A 595 14.41 -13.19 -4.87
N PRO A 596 13.96 -12.29 -5.77
CA PRO A 596 14.29 -10.86 -5.65
C PRO A 596 13.73 -10.20 -4.38
N HIS A 597 12.62 -10.71 -3.83
CA HIS A 597 12.07 -10.22 -2.57
C HIS A 597 12.96 -10.55 -1.38
N ILE A 598 13.50 -11.77 -1.31
CA ILE A 598 14.49 -12.19 -0.32
C ILE A 598 15.71 -11.26 -0.37
N GLN A 599 16.24 -10.99 -1.56
CA GLN A 599 17.38 -10.08 -1.73
C GLN A 599 17.11 -8.67 -1.19
N ARG A 600 15.93 -8.12 -1.50
CA ARG A 600 15.54 -6.79 -0.97
C ARG A 600 15.44 -6.81 0.54
N ALA A 601 14.78 -7.82 1.10
CA ALA A 601 14.63 -7.97 2.54
C ALA A 601 16.00 -8.13 3.23
N ASN A 602 16.95 -8.84 2.62
CA ASN A 602 18.33 -8.95 3.13
C ASN A 602 19.04 -7.59 3.16
N ALA A 603 19.02 -6.84 2.07
CA ALA A 603 19.64 -5.52 2.04
C ALA A 603 19.00 -4.53 3.01
N ILE A 604 17.68 -4.61 3.21
CA ILE A 604 16.99 -3.82 4.24
C ILE A 604 17.48 -4.20 5.63
N SER A 605 17.56 -5.49 5.92
CA SER A 605 18.06 -5.97 7.20
C SER A 605 19.51 -5.55 7.44
N ALA A 606 20.38 -5.60 6.43
CA ALA A 606 21.77 -5.13 6.52
C ALA A 606 21.84 -3.64 6.88
N ILE A 607 21.06 -2.80 6.19
CA ILE A 607 20.98 -1.36 6.49
C ILE A 607 20.48 -1.13 7.92
N ASN A 608 19.46 -1.88 8.35
CA ASN A 608 18.87 -1.74 9.67
C ASN A 608 19.84 -2.22 10.77
N LYS A 609 20.52 -3.35 10.58
CA LYS A 609 21.59 -3.88 11.47
C LYS A 609 22.83 -2.98 11.49
N GLY A 610 22.94 -2.06 10.53
CA GLY A 610 23.96 -1.01 10.52
C GLY A 610 24.03 -0.18 11.81
N TYR A 611 23.03 -0.21 12.70
CA TYR A 611 23.10 0.41 14.03
C TYR A 611 24.34 -0.02 14.85
N ARG A 612 24.94 -1.17 14.51
CA ARG A 612 26.13 -1.72 15.18
C ARG A 612 27.38 -0.86 14.98
N GLU A 613 27.41 -0.01 13.95
CA GLU A 613 28.57 0.78 13.57
C GLU A 613 28.20 2.23 13.25
N PRO A 614 29.05 3.23 13.52
CA PRO A 614 28.75 4.64 13.20
C PRO A 614 28.57 4.93 11.71
N ARG A 615 29.23 4.15 10.85
CA ARG A 615 29.28 4.39 9.39
C ARG A 615 29.03 3.09 8.61
N PRO A 616 27.81 2.55 8.67
CA PRO A 616 27.50 1.28 8.04
C PRO A 616 27.68 1.37 6.52
N GLN A 617 28.22 0.31 5.93
CA GLN A 617 28.26 0.17 4.48
C GLN A 617 26.84 -0.07 3.97
N THR A 618 26.42 0.74 2.99
CA THR A 618 25.11 0.57 2.37
C THR A 618 25.25 -0.43 1.21
N PRO A 619 24.49 -1.54 1.20
CA PRO A 619 24.55 -2.52 0.12
C PRO A 619 24.13 -1.89 -1.22
N LEU A 620 24.80 -2.29 -2.30
CA LEU A 620 24.47 -1.82 -3.64
C LEU A 620 23.10 -2.35 -4.06
N LEU A 621 22.17 -1.45 -4.38
CA LEU A 621 20.77 -1.81 -4.60
C LEU A 621 20.56 -2.72 -5.81
N THR A 622 21.32 -2.52 -6.90
CA THR A 622 21.18 -3.28 -8.15
C THR A 622 21.47 -4.77 -8.00
N ASP A 623 22.26 -5.15 -7.00
CA ASP A 623 22.58 -6.55 -6.71
C ASP A 623 21.63 -7.16 -5.66
N ASN A 624 20.77 -6.34 -5.07
CA ASN A 624 19.92 -6.69 -3.94
C ASN A 624 18.43 -6.59 -4.29
N GLY A 625 18.04 -7.20 -5.41
CA GLY A 625 16.64 -7.29 -5.83
C GLY A 625 16.05 -6.01 -6.43
N TRP A 626 16.91 -5.06 -6.85
CA TRP A 626 16.56 -3.90 -7.67
C TRP A 626 17.26 -3.96 -9.04
N GLU A 627 16.83 -3.12 -9.97
CA GLU A 627 17.40 -2.98 -11.31
C GLU A 627 17.33 -1.52 -11.76
N THR A 628 18.32 -1.08 -12.54
CA THR A 628 18.32 0.24 -13.16
C THR A 628 17.57 0.16 -14.49
N ILE A 629 16.54 0.99 -14.67
CA ILE A 629 15.77 1.06 -15.90
C ILE A 629 16.45 2.02 -16.90
N SER A 630 16.01 2.02 -18.16
CA SER A 630 16.57 2.81 -19.26
C SER A 630 16.65 4.32 -19.03
N ASP A 631 15.91 4.86 -18.07
CA ASP A 631 15.92 6.28 -17.69
C ASP A 631 16.88 6.61 -16.53
N GLY A 632 17.66 5.61 -16.06
CA GLY A 632 18.58 5.75 -14.92
C GLY A 632 17.92 5.61 -13.55
N THR A 633 16.60 5.40 -13.49
CA THR A 633 15.88 5.22 -12.21
C THR A 633 16.04 3.78 -11.70
N ILE A 634 16.07 3.62 -10.38
CA ILE A 634 16.07 2.30 -9.73
C ILE A 634 14.63 1.79 -9.59
N SER A 635 14.38 0.54 -10.00
CA SER A 635 13.08 -0.14 -9.93
C SER A 635 13.24 -1.52 -9.29
N PRO A 636 12.25 -2.01 -8.54
CA PRO A 636 12.35 -3.32 -7.91
C PRO A 636 12.31 -4.39 -9.00
N LYS A 637 13.22 -5.36 -8.93
CA LYS A 637 13.21 -6.52 -9.81
C LYS A 637 11.99 -7.37 -9.46
N LYS A 638 11.12 -7.59 -10.45
CA LYS A 638 9.77 -8.11 -10.22
C LYS A 638 9.71 -9.63 -10.18
N CYS A 639 10.31 -10.27 -11.17
CA CYS A 639 10.34 -11.72 -11.33
C CYS A 639 11.57 -12.09 -12.16
N LEU A 640 12.19 -13.22 -11.84
CA LEU A 640 13.29 -13.80 -12.63
C LEU A 640 12.79 -14.57 -13.85
N GLU A 641 11.55 -15.08 -13.79
CA GLU A 641 10.92 -15.82 -14.88
C GLU A 641 10.16 -14.86 -15.83
N PRO A 642 10.02 -15.22 -17.12
CA PRO A 642 9.16 -14.46 -18.03
C PRO A 642 7.69 -14.50 -17.56
N PRO A 643 6.82 -13.60 -18.05
CA PRO A 643 5.43 -13.55 -17.62
C PRO A 643 4.62 -14.84 -17.87
N ALA A 644 5.01 -15.64 -18.86
CA ALA A 644 4.39 -16.90 -19.24
C ALA A 644 5.41 -17.72 -20.08
N PRO A 645 5.16 -19.01 -20.36
CA PRO A 645 5.99 -19.79 -21.28
C PRO A 645 6.14 -19.13 -22.65
N GLU A 646 7.26 -19.35 -23.31
CA GLU A 646 7.55 -18.84 -24.67
C GLU A 646 6.42 -19.16 -25.66
N SER A 647 5.90 -20.38 -25.62
CA SER A 647 4.76 -20.84 -26.42
C SER A 647 3.49 -19.99 -26.26
N VAL A 648 3.26 -19.44 -25.06
CA VAL A 648 2.13 -18.57 -24.71
C VAL A 648 2.42 -17.11 -25.06
N VAL A 649 3.67 -16.67 -24.87
CA VAL A 649 4.09 -15.28 -25.12
C VAL A 649 4.15 -14.97 -26.61
N GLU A 650 4.75 -15.84 -27.42
CA GLU A 650 4.85 -15.65 -28.86
C GLU A 650 3.50 -15.78 -29.57
N LEU A 651 2.62 -16.64 -29.03
CA LEU A 651 1.29 -16.97 -29.54
C LEU A 651 1.25 -17.02 -31.09
N VAL A 652 1.76 -18.11 -31.66
CA VAL A 652 1.67 -18.33 -33.12
C VAL A 652 0.22 -18.55 -33.52
N LYS A 653 -0.42 -17.51 -34.05
CA LYS A 653 -1.75 -17.56 -34.66
C LYS A 653 -1.69 -17.17 -36.13
N CYS A 654 -2.56 -17.76 -36.94
CA CYS A 654 -2.68 -17.39 -38.34
C CYS A 654 -3.77 -16.33 -38.54
N GLY A 655 -3.58 -15.50 -39.56
CA GLY A 655 -4.57 -14.54 -40.05
C GLY A 655 -5.36 -15.06 -41.26
N CYS A 656 -5.25 -16.36 -41.56
CA CYS A 656 -5.92 -17.01 -42.68
C CYS A 656 -7.44 -16.85 -42.54
N ARG A 657 -8.14 -16.79 -43.68
CA ARG A 657 -9.62 -16.73 -43.75
C ARG A 657 -10.25 -18.00 -44.32
N SER A 658 -9.41 -18.94 -44.74
CA SER A 658 -9.74 -20.20 -45.42
C SER A 658 -8.91 -21.33 -44.80
N GLU A 659 -9.02 -22.54 -45.35
CA GLU A 659 -8.26 -23.71 -44.90
C GLU A 659 -6.75 -23.46 -44.82
N CYS A 660 -6.14 -24.03 -43.77
CA CYS A 660 -4.73 -23.84 -43.45
C CYS A 660 -3.88 -25.05 -43.86
N SER A 661 -3.98 -25.45 -45.12
CA SER A 661 -3.32 -26.65 -45.69
C SER A 661 -1.96 -26.38 -46.35
N THR A 662 -1.48 -25.13 -46.36
CA THR A 662 -0.23 -24.76 -47.03
C THR A 662 0.68 -23.95 -46.11
N ALA A 663 1.97 -23.89 -46.46
CA ALA A 663 2.99 -23.09 -45.75
C ALA A 663 2.74 -21.56 -45.78
N ARG A 664 1.66 -21.09 -46.42
CA ARG A 664 1.15 -19.71 -46.28
C ARG A 664 0.52 -19.46 -44.91
N CYS A 665 0.01 -20.50 -44.25
CA CYS A 665 -0.46 -20.41 -42.88
C CYS A 665 0.74 -20.44 -41.91
N SER A 666 0.83 -19.44 -41.01
CA SER A 666 1.88 -19.40 -40.00
C SER A 666 1.81 -20.58 -39.01
N CYS A 667 0.63 -21.11 -38.70
CA CYS A 667 0.50 -22.28 -37.83
C CYS A 667 1.04 -23.53 -38.53
N HIS A 668 0.54 -23.84 -39.74
CA HIS A 668 1.02 -24.98 -40.54
C HIS A 668 2.52 -24.88 -40.86
N LYS A 669 3.04 -23.69 -41.19
CA LYS A 669 4.47 -23.48 -41.46
C LYS A 669 5.37 -23.84 -40.27
N ASN A 670 4.88 -23.63 -39.04
CA ASN A 670 5.60 -23.95 -37.82
C ASN A 670 5.22 -25.34 -37.27
N ASN A 671 4.51 -26.18 -38.05
CA ASN A 671 4.01 -27.49 -37.63
C ASN A 671 3.14 -27.43 -36.35
N LEU A 672 2.32 -26.38 -36.24
CA LEU A 672 1.40 -26.18 -35.12
C LEU A 672 -0.05 -26.25 -35.60
N PRO A 673 -0.95 -26.92 -34.84
CA PRO A 673 -2.36 -26.85 -35.14
C PRO A 673 -2.89 -25.42 -34.90
N CYS A 674 -3.89 -25.05 -35.68
CA CYS A 674 -4.62 -23.79 -35.52
C CYS A 674 -5.43 -23.84 -34.22
N THR A 675 -5.36 -22.77 -33.44
CA THR A 675 -6.11 -22.60 -32.19
C THR A 675 -7.37 -21.76 -32.44
N PRO A 676 -8.38 -21.76 -31.53
CA PRO A 676 -9.52 -20.84 -31.60
C PRO A 676 -9.16 -19.34 -31.64
N LEU A 677 -7.92 -18.97 -31.30
CA LEU A 677 -7.40 -17.60 -31.47
C LEU A 677 -7.03 -17.23 -32.92
N CYS A 678 -7.00 -18.21 -33.83
CA CYS A 678 -6.74 -18.01 -35.25
C CYS A 678 -8.00 -17.50 -35.97
N LYS A 679 -7.82 -16.81 -37.10
CA LYS A 679 -8.95 -16.31 -37.90
C LYS A 679 -9.50 -17.33 -38.90
N CYS A 680 -8.79 -18.44 -39.12
CA CYS A 680 -9.31 -19.54 -39.90
C CYS A 680 -10.45 -20.18 -39.08
N GLY A 681 -11.65 -20.25 -39.65
CA GLY A 681 -12.83 -20.90 -39.04
C GLY A 681 -12.66 -22.42 -39.01
N ASP A 682 -13.67 -23.18 -39.46
CA ASP A 682 -13.58 -24.63 -39.68
C ASP A 682 -12.36 -24.95 -40.52
N CYS A 683 -11.30 -25.39 -39.86
CA CYS A 683 -9.95 -25.41 -40.38
C CYS A 683 -9.40 -26.81 -40.21
N SER A 684 -9.04 -27.45 -41.32
CA SER A 684 -8.42 -28.78 -41.34
C SER A 684 -7.10 -28.90 -40.57
N ASN A 685 -6.45 -27.78 -40.24
CA ASN A 685 -5.27 -27.73 -39.38
C ASN A 685 -5.63 -27.53 -37.88
N ALA A 686 -6.90 -27.54 -37.49
CA ALA A 686 -7.31 -27.52 -36.08
C ALA A 686 -7.17 -28.94 -35.47
N SER A 687 -6.97 -29.02 -34.16
CA SER A 687 -7.01 -30.29 -33.44
C SER A 687 -8.47 -30.64 -33.12
N ASP A 688 -8.97 -31.76 -33.62
CA ASP A 688 -10.30 -32.29 -33.23
C ASP A 688 -10.27 -32.76 -31.78
N PHE A 689 -11.19 -32.25 -30.96
CA PHE A 689 -11.44 -32.75 -29.60
C PHE A 689 -12.64 -33.69 -29.68
N ASP A 690 -12.43 -34.90 -30.17
CA ASP A 690 -13.41 -35.96 -29.94
C ASP A 690 -13.32 -36.37 -28.47
N VAL A 691 -14.31 -35.93 -27.70
CA VAL A 691 -14.68 -36.58 -26.43
C VAL A 691 -15.10 -37.99 -26.83
N PRO A 692 -14.52 -39.07 -26.25
CA PRO A 692 -15.06 -40.39 -26.48
C PRO A 692 -16.48 -40.41 -25.88
N ASP A 693 -17.49 -40.46 -26.74
CA ASP A 693 -18.84 -40.84 -26.35
C ASP A 693 -18.74 -42.27 -25.80
N GLN A 694 -18.76 -42.41 -24.49
CA GLN A 694 -19.03 -43.69 -23.84
C GLN A 694 -20.54 -43.91 -23.90
N ASP A 695 -21.05 -44.21 -25.09
CA ASP A 695 -22.28 -44.97 -25.23
C ASP A 695 -21.92 -46.44 -25.01
N GLU A 696 -21.81 -46.84 -23.73
CA GLU A 696 -22.00 -48.24 -23.37
C GLU A 696 -23.51 -48.47 -23.27
N ASP A 697 -24.07 -48.95 -24.39
CA ASP A 697 -25.33 -49.66 -24.42
C ASP A 697 -25.29 -50.79 -23.37
N ILE A 698 -26.02 -50.59 -22.26
CA ILE A 698 -26.36 -51.68 -21.34
C ILE A 698 -27.60 -52.36 -21.91
N ASP A 699 -27.37 -53.36 -22.76
CA ASP A 699 -28.33 -54.42 -23.03
C ASP A 699 -28.01 -55.63 -22.12
N GLU A 700 -29.02 -56.00 -21.32
CA GLU A 700 -29.21 -57.17 -20.42
C GLU A 700 -28.42 -57.26 -19.10
#